data_AF-A0A925UGT3-F1
#
_entry.id   AF-A0A925UGT3-F1
#
_cell.length_a   1.000
_cell.length_b   1.000
_cell.length_c   1.000
_cell.angle_alpha   90.00
_cell.angle_beta   90.00
_cell.angle_gamma   90.00
#
_symmetry.space_group_name_H-M   'P 1'
#
loop_
_entity.id
_entity.type
_entity.pdbx_description
1 polymer ?
#
loop_
_entity_poly.entity_id
_entity_poly.type
_entity_poly.pdbx_seq_one_letter_code
_entity_poly.pdbx_strand_id
1 'polypeptide(L)'
;DPEDGTLSAAGLVWWADLHHDTHTHPLQAETAGGSGSVVIPTRGETSDNIFYRFHLRATDSAGATHETTRDVLPLKSKVTLVTAPAGLALTLDGQPVTAPSTFTGVVGTERDLGAAEQNSGGRRYRFAGWNDGGAAAHTIATPSADTTYIATFTDLGPVANSAPVVALTGTPANGSVGAAIVLAATASDTDDFVAKVEFFDGAIRLGEDTTSPYQLSWTPATAGAHSLTARATDNFGVATTSSAAVVTVAASGGDTQPPAAMLTAPAAFATGLSGTLTLSATATDNVAVTAIEIQLDGVQVGATGASGAHSVTVDSNAYASGQHVVRARARDAAGNFSTWASTTVQFGGSRPVPAGFTRNEAWITGLSSATAFAQAPDGRLFAAQQGGQLRVVKNGVLLATPMLSVAVDSSGERGLIGVTVHPAFATNGYVYVYYTTAEGGTHNRVSRFTVTGDVAASELKMIELPALSGATNHNGGAMHFGIDGKLYVAVGDNAIGSNAPDLTKVFGKMLRFNDDGTIPTDNPFYTTQAGQARAIWARGLRNPFTFAVQPGTGRIHINDVGQGTWEEINLGTPGANYGWPASEGPDNVGGGVTGPLFAYKHSAASPAGSGPGGFFTGFAIAGGAFYPDAAPFPAAYRNSYYFADFVSRFVGRFDSVNNAAYSFATLTGDPVDMLAGTDGALYVLTRGGITRFSAP
;
A
#
# COMPACT_ATOMS: atom_id res chain seq x y z
N ASP A 1 -91.30 -31.88 34.96
CA ASP A 1 -91.08 -31.01 36.11
C ASP A 1 -91.81 -31.61 37.32
N PRO A 2 -91.16 -31.81 38.48
CA PRO A 2 -91.81 -32.38 39.66
C PRO A 2 -92.97 -31.53 40.21
N GLU A 3 -92.95 -30.21 40.00
CA GLU A 3 -93.93 -29.24 40.49
C GLU A 3 -95.10 -29.05 39.49
N ASP A 4 -94.81 -28.95 38.19
CA ASP A 4 -95.78 -28.64 37.13
C ASP A 4 -96.16 -29.85 36.25
N GLY A 5 -95.51 -31.00 36.41
CA GLY A 5 -95.71 -32.16 35.55
C GLY A 5 -95.10 -31.99 34.15
N THR A 6 -95.84 -32.37 33.10
CA THR A 6 -95.38 -32.19 31.71
C THR A 6 -95.59 -30.75 31.29
N LEU A 7 -94.50 -30.03 31.05
CA LEU A 7 -94.55 -28.64 30.60
C LEU A 7 -95.20 -28.53 29.21
N SER A 8 -96.10 -27.55 29.07
CA SER A 8 -96.71 -27.23 27.77
C SER A 8 -95.70 -26.57 26.83
N ALA A 9 -96.01 -26.50 25.53
CA ALA A 9 -95.14 -25.85 24.53
C ALA A 9 -94.78 -24.38 24.88
N ALA A 10 -95.62 -23.69 25.67
CA ALA A 10 -95.36 -22.33 26.12
C ALA A 10 -94.23 -22.23 27.17
N GLY A 11 -93.92 -23.33 27.86
CA GLY A 11 -92.80 -23.43 28.80
C GLY A 11 -91.51 -23.98 28.18
N LEU A 12 -91.46 -24.17 26.85
CA LEU A 12 -90.31 -24.70 26.14
C LEU A 12 -89.79 -23.69 25.12
N VAL A 13 -88.47 -23.59 25.01
CA VAL A 13 -87.79 -22.79 23.98
C VAL A 13 -86.64 -23.62 23.42
N TRP A 14 -86.51 -23.69 22.10
CA TRP A 14 -85.39 -24.37 21.45
C TRP A 14 -84.66 -23.44 20.49
N TRP A 15 -83.38 -23.71 20.27
CA TRP A 15 -82.53 -23.02 19.29
C TRP A 15 -81.44 -23.95 18.80
N ALA A 16 -80.66 -23.51 17.81
CA ALA A 16 -79.52 -24.28 17.32
C ALA A 16 -78.33 -23.38 17.02
N ASP A 17 -77.15 -23.91 17.29
CA ASP A 17 -75.87 -23.25 17.05
C ASP A 17 -74.98 -24.12 16.14
N LEU A 18 -74.28 -23.47 15.22
CA LEU A 18 -73.16 -24.04 14.47
C LEU A 18 -71.90 -23.92 15.33
N HIS A 19 -71.22 -25.05 15.56
CA HIS A 19 -69.91 -25.10 16.17
C HIS A 19 -68.84 -25.34 15.12
N HIS A 20 -67.74 -24.58 15.17
CA HIS A 20 -66.52 -24.85 14.40
C HIS A 20 -65.28 -24.32 15.12
N ASP A 21 -64.19 -25.07 15.03
CA ASP A 21 -62.98 -24.86 15.85
C ASP A 21 -63.32 -24.62 17.34
N THR A 22 -63.01 -23.43 17.85
CA THR A 22 -63.14 -23.03 19.25
C THR A 22 -64.32 -22.08 19.52
N HIS A 23 -65.16 -21.78 18.52
CA HIS A 23 -66.26 -20.83 18.67
C HIS A 23 -67.57 -21.27 17.99
N THR A 24 -68.63 -20.50 18.22
CA THR A 24 -70.00 -20.84 17.80
C THR A 24 -70.67 -19.69 17.08
N HIS A 25 -71.55 -20.02 16.13
CA HIS A 25 -72.43 -19.08 15.45
C HIS A 25 -73.90 -19.48 15.65
N PRO A 26 -74.81 -18.52 15.87
CA PRO A 26 -76.24 -18.81 15.89
C PRO A 26 -76.71 -19.35 14.53
N LEU A 27 -77.40 -20.49 14.54
CA LEU A 27 -78.02 -21.08 13.34
C LEU A 27 -79.54 -20.87 13.32
N GLN A 28 -80.21 -21.10 14.45
CA GLN A 28 -81.63 -20.89 14.64
C GLN A 28 -81.84 -20.06 15.90
N ALA A 29 -82.62 -18.98 15.82
CA ALA A 29 -82.95 -18.17 16.99
C ALA A 29 -83.87 -18.92 17.96
N GLU A 30 -83.83 -18.55 19.24
CA GLU A 30 -84.74 -19.05 20.27
C GLU A 30 -86.20 -18.98 19.82
N THR A 31 -86.84 -20.14 19.75
CA THR A 31 -88.20 -20.33 19.24
C THR A 31 -89.02 -21.09 20.27
N ALA A 32 -90.21 -20.57 20.60
CA ALA A 32 -91.11 -21.22 21.56
C ALA A 32 -91.63 -22.57 21.03
N GLY A 33 -91.73 -23.55 21.91
CA GLY A 33 -92.15 -24.93 21.62
C GLY A 33 -91.04 -25.97 21.82
N GLY A 34 -91.42 -27.26 21.78
CA GLY A 34 -90.51 -28.39 21.97
C GLY A 34 -90.01 -29.07 20.69
N SER A 35 -90.32 -28.52 19.52
CA SER A 35 -89.97 -29.11 18.22
C SER A 35 -89.90 -28.06 17.12
N GLY A 36 -89.09 -28.32 16.08
CA GLY A 36 -89.08 -27.55 14.85
C GLY A 36 -88.12 -28.12 13.81
N SER A 37 -87.80 -27.34 12.79
CA SER A 37 -86.90 -27.71 11.70
C SER A 37 -85.99 -26.55 11.34
N VAL A 38 -84.73 -26.84 11.02
CA VAL A 38 -83.77 -25.86 10.49
C VAL A 38 -83.14 -26.41 9.23
N VAL A 39 -82.87 -25.53 8.26
CA VAL A 39 -82.16 -25.87 7.02
C VAL A 39 -80.69 -25.55 7.24
N ILE A 40 -79.83 -26.55 7.03
CA ILE A 40 -78.39 -26.35 7.07
C ILE A 40 -77.94 -25.67 5.77
N PRO A 41 -77.24 -24.52 5.82
CA PRO A 41 -76.71 -23.87 4.63
C PRO A 41 -75.71 -24.79 3.90
N THR A 42 -75.82 -24.86 2.58
CA THR A 42 -74.84 -25.58 1.74
C THR A 42 -73.63 -24.71 1.39
N ARG A 43 -73.66 -23.41 1.68
CA ARG A 43 -72.61 -22.45 1.32
C ARG A 43 -72.23 -21.58 2.52
N GLY A 44 -70.94 -21.26 2.64
CA GLY A 44 -70.40 -20.47 3.75
C GLY A 44 -69.29 -21.22 4.47
N GLU A 45 -69.57 -21.74 5.66
CA GLU A 45 -68.60 -22.50 6.45
C GLU A 45 -68.22 -23.82 5.76
N THR A 46 -66.93 -24.08 5.59
CA THR A 46 -66.40 -25.22 4.82
C THR A 46 -65.47 -26.12 5.64
N SER A 47 -65.18 -25.75 6.89
CA SER A 47 -64.34 -26.53 7.78
C SER A 47 -64.92 -27.92 8.01
N ASP A 48 -64.06 -28.93 8.05
CA ASP A 48 -64.52 -30.30 8.23
C ASP A 48 -64.83 -30.61 9.70
N ASN A 49 -64.48 -29.75 10.65
CA ASN A 49 -64.67 -29.96 12.07
C ASN A 49 -65.97 -29.38 12.64
N ILE A 50 -66.94 -29.08 11.77
CA ILE A 50 -68.21 -28.51 12.21
C ILE A 50 -69.18 -29.55 12.77
N PHE A 51 -70.06 -29.11 13.67
CA PHE A 51 -71.27 -29.82 14.09
C PHE A 51 -72.36 -28.83 14.51
N TYR A 52 -73.60 -29.30 14.58
CA TYR A 52 -74.74 -28.48 14.99
C TYR A 52 -75.27 -28.92 16.33
N ARG A 53 -75.36 -28.01 17.29
CA ARG A 53 -75.91 -28.28 18.61
C ARG A 53 -77.31 -27.70 18.71
N PHE A 54 -78.28 -28.56 19.00
CA PHE A 54 -79.64 -28.16 19.32
C PHE A 54 -79.79 -28.06 20.82
N HIS A 55 -80.35 -26.94 21.26
CA HIS A 55 -80.62 -26.66 22.66
C HIS A 55 -82.12 -26.70 22.91
N LEU A 56 -82.52 -27.21 24.06
CA LEU A 56 -83.89 -27.14 24.55
C LEU A 56 -83.86 -26.67 26.00
N ARG A 57 -84.47 -25.52 26.25
CA ARG A 57 -84.67 -24.96 27.58
C ARG A 57 -86.13 -25.10 27.98
N ALA A 58 -86.34 -25.73 29.12
CA ALA A 58 -87.61 -25.82 29.80
C ALA A 58 -87.66 -24.79 30.94
N THR A 59 -88.76 -24.06 31.06
CA THR A 59 -89.04 -23.10 32.14
C THR A 59 -90.33 -23.50 32.84
N ASP A 60 -90.27 -23.71 34.15
CA ASP A 60 -91.44 -23.99 34.98
C ASP A 60 -92.24 -22.72 35.29
N SER A 61 -93.40 -22.88 35.95
CA SER A 61 -94.31 -21.80 36.33
C SER A 61 -93.75 -20.89 37.43
N ALA A 62 -92.74 -21.34 38.17
CA ALA A 62 -91.98 -20.56 39.15
C ALA A 62 -90.81 -19.77 38.50
N GLY A 63 -90.53 -20.02 37.22
CA GLY A 63 -89.47 -19.40 36.44
C GLY A 63 -88.11 -20.11 36.53
N ALA A 64 -88.01 -21.28 37.16
CA ALA A 64 -86.79 -22.08 37.14
C ALA A 64 -86.58 -22.71 35.76
N THR A 65 -85.31 -22.81 35.33
CA THR A 65 -84.97 -23.28 33.99
C THR A 65 -84.02 -24.48 34.02
N HIS A 66 -84.19 -25.38 33.05
CA HIS A 66 -83.26 -26.47 32.76
C HIS A 66 -83.00 -26.57 31.26
N GLU A 67 -81.75 -26.79 30.89
CA GLU A 67 -81.33 -26.88 29.49
C GLU A 67 -80.65 -28.22 29.19
N THR A 68 -80.98 -28.81 28.05
CA THR A 68 -80.30 -29.98 27.50
C THR A 68 -79.92 -29.73 26.05
N THR A 69 -78.89 -30.44 25.57
CA THR A 69 -78.40 -30.30 24.20
C THR A 69 -78.27 -31.62 23.46
N ARG A 70 -78.28 -31.57 22.12
CA ARG A 70 -77.98 -32.69 21.23
C ARG A 70 -77.16 -32.24 20.03
N ASP A 71 -76.07 -32.96 19.76
CA ASP A 71 -75.16 -32.69 18.66
C ASP A 71 -75.51 -33.54 17.43
N VAL A 72 -75.54 -32.89 16.27
CA VAL A 72 -75.67 -33.52 14.95
C VAL A 72 -74.33 -33.38 14.24
N LEU A 73 -73.65 -34.52 14.07
CA LEU A 73 -72.38 -34.59 13.36
C LEU A 73 -72.62 -34.78 11.85
N PRO A 74 -71.94 -34.02 10.99
CA PRO A 74 -72.08 -34.18 9.54
C PRO A 74 -71.44 -35.46 9.03
N LEU A 75 -71.97 -35.98 7.92
CA LEU A 75 -71.23 -36.92 7.08
C LEU A 75 -70.11 -36.18 6.36
N LYS A 76 -68.96 -36.84 6.22
CA LYS A 76 -67.77 -36.27 5.57
C LYS A 76 -67.25 -37.23 4.52
N SER A 77 -66.63 -36.68 3.48
CA SER A 77 -65.93 -37.44 2.45
C SER A 77 -64.69 -36.68 2.00
N LYS A 78 -63.75 -37.39 1.37
CA LYS A 78 -62.56 -36.79 0.78
C LYS A 78 -62.79 -36.42 -0.66
N VAL A 79 -62.36 -35.23 -1.02
CA VAL A 79 -62.32 -34.74 -2.40
C VAL A 79 -60.86 -34.57 -2.79
N THR A 80 -60.44 -35.28 -3.83
CA THR A 80 -59.10 -35.19 -4.39
C THR A 80 -59.15 -34.42 -5.71
N LEU A 81 -58.33 -33.37 -5.83
CA LEU A 81 -58.16 -32.59 -7.06
C LEU A 81 -56.84 -33.00 -7.72
N VAL A 82 -56.89 -33.38 -9.00
CA VAL A 82 -55.73 -33.82 -9.79
C VAL A 82 -55.69 -33.07 -11.12
N THR A 83 -54.50 -32.90 -11.68
CA THR A 83 -54.30 -32.35 -13.03
C THR A 83 -53.67 -33.36 -13.98
N ALA A 84 -54.00 -33.24 -15.26
CA ALA A 84 -53.36 -33.96 -16.35
C ALA A 84 -52.96 -32.95 -17.45
N PRO A 85 -51.65 -32.68 -17.66
CA PRO A 85 -50.47 -33.22 -16.96
C PRO A 85 -50.42 -32.88 -15.47
N ALA A 86 -49.74 -33.70 -14.67
CA ALA A 86 -49.64 -33.54 -13.23
C ALA A 86 -48.79 -32.32 -12.82
N GLY A 87 -49.08 -31.74 -11.65
CA GLY A 87 -48.31 -30.63 -11.08
C GLY A 87 -48.78 -29.23 -11.51
N LEU A 88 -49.87 -29.13 -12.28
CA LEU A 88 -50.48 -27.84 -12.64
C LEU A 88 -51.33 -27.28 -11.49
N ALA A 89 -51.42 -25.95 -11.42
CA ALA A 89 -52.15 -25.22 -10.39
C ALA A 89 -53.67 -25.22 -10.66
N LEU A 90 -54.45 -25.31 -9.59
CA LEU A 90 -55.91 -25.18 -9.56
C LEU A 90 -56.30 -24.15 -8.49
N THR A 91 -57.59 -23.81 -8.39
CA THR A 91 -58.13 -23.08 -7.25
C THR A 91 -59.26 -23.86 -6.58
N LEU A 92 -59.34 -23.71 -5.25
CA LEU A 92 -60.42 -24.18 -4.40
C LEU A 92 -60.92 -22.99 -3.58
N ASP A 93 -62.19 -22.62 -3.75
CA ASP A 93 -62.82 -21.41 -3.18
C ASP A 93 -62.02 -20.13 -3.45
N GLY A 94 -61.48 -20.03 -4.68
CA GLY A 94 -60.65 -18.91 -5.12
C GLY A 94 -59.21 -18.93 -4.58
N GLN A 95 -58.85 -19.85 -3.69
CA GLN A 95 -57.48 -20.00 -3.19
C GLN A 95 -56.65 -20.95 -4.07
N PRO A 96 -55.39 -20.60 -4.40
CA PRO A 96 -54.54 -21.46 -5.21
C PRO A 96 -54.17 -22.76 -4.48
N VAL A 97 -54.27 -23.88 -5.18
CA VAL A 97 -53.87 -25.21 -4.70
C VAL A 97 -53.02 -25.92 -5.76
N THR A 98 -51.96 -26.61 -5.33
CA THR A 98 -51.11 -27.41 -6.23
C THR A 98 -51.66 -28.83 -6.30
N ALA A 99 -51.95 -29.32 -7.49
CA ALA A 99 -52.43 -30.69 -7.67
C ALA A 99 -51.27 -31.71 -7.71
N PRO A 100 -51.42 -32.90 -7.10
CA PRO A 100 -52.63 -33.39 -6.44
C PRO A 100 -52.83 -32.77 -5.05
N SER A 101 -54.08 -32.38 -4.75
CA SER A 101 -54.48 -31.89 -3.43
C SER A 101 -55.71 -32.65 -2.95
N THR A 102 -55.82 -32.90 -1.65
CA THR A 102 -56.99 -33.59 -1.06
C THR A 102 -57.47 -32.84 0.16
N PHE A 103 -58.78 -32.63 0.24
CA PHE A 103 -59.43 -32.09 1.43
C PHE A 103 -60.58 -32.99 1.87
N THR A 104 -60.89 -32.97 3.16
CA THR A 104 -62.12 -33.57 3.70
C THR A 104 -63.19 -32.49 3.68
N GLY A 105 -64.37 -32.76 3.12
CA GLY A 105 -65.51 -31.85 3.10
C GLY A 105 -66.72 -32.45 3.82
N VAL A 106 -67.61 -31.60 4.31
CA VAL A 106 -68.94 -32.00 4.76
C VAL A 106 -69.83 -32.27 3.56
N VAL A 107 -70.45 -33.45 3.52
CA VAL A 107 -71.28 -33.90 2.40
C VAL A 107 -72.42 -32.90 2.15
N GLY A 108 -72.58 -32.46 0.90
CA GLY A 108 -73.57 -31.48 0.47
C GLY A 108 -73.11 -30.02 0.52
N THR A 109 -72.00 -29.71 1.21
CA THR A 109 -71.42 -28.36 1.21
C THR A 109 -70.81 -28.05 -0.15
N GLU A 110 -71.19 -26.91 -0.72
CA GLU A 110 -70.75 -26.38 -2.00
C GLU A 110 -69.32 -25.82 -1.93
N ARG A 111 -68.50 -26.16 -2.92
CA ARG A 111 -67.11 -25.74 -3.09
C ARG A 111 -66.88 -25.27 -4.52
N ASP A 112 -66.17 -24.15 -4.68
CA ASP A 112 -65.87 -23.60 -6.01
C ASP A 112 -64.51 -24.13 -6.49
N LEU A 113 -64.51 -24.86 -7.60
CA LEU A 113 -63.31 -25.31 -8.28
C LEU A 113 -62.94 -24.35 -9.40
N GLY A 114 -61.65 -24.15 -9.63
CA GLY A 114 -61.15 -23.36 -10.75
C GLY A 114 -59.90 -23.94 -11.41
N ALA A 115 -59.84 -23.81 -12.73
CA ALA A 115 -58.75 -24.26 -13.59
C ALA A 115 -58.53 -23.24 -14.72
N ALA A 116 -57.61 -22.30 -14.51
CA ALA A 116 -57.28 -21.27 -15.50
C ALA A 116 -56.13 -21.71 -16.44
N GLU A 117 -56.04 -21.07 -17.63
CA GLU A 117 -54.83 -21.18 -18.46
C GLU A 117 -53.60 -20.75 -17.65
N GLN A 118 -52.47 -21.44 -17.83
CA GLN A 118 -51.27 -21.21 -17.02
C GLN A 118 -49.99 -21.54 -17.79
N ASN A 119 -48.88 -20.94 -17.35
CA ASN A 119 -47.54 -21.33 -17.78
C ASN A 119 -46.85 -22.11 -16.66
N SER A 120 -46.27 -23.26 -16.98
CA SER A 120 -45.53 -24.07 -15.99
C SER A 120 -44.43 -24.87 -16.68
N GLY A 121 -43.25 -24.95 -16.07
CA GLY A 121 -42.10 -25.66 -16.62
C GLY A 121 -41.68 -25.18 -18.02
N GLY A 122 -41.79 -23.87 -18.29
CA GLY A 122 -41.46 -23.26 -19.59
C GLY A 122 -42.46 -23.56 -20.71
N ARG A 123 -43.65 -24.08 -20.38
CA ARG A 123 -44.70 -24.45 -21.37
C ARG A 123 -46.03 -23.81 -21.01
N ARG A 124 -46.84 -23.49 -22.03
CA ARG A 124 -48.18 -22.93 -21.86
C ARG A 124 -49.23 -24.04 -21.88
N TYR A 125 -50.15 -24.03 -20.93
CA TYR A 125 -51.24 -25.00 -20.79
C TYR A 125 -52.60 -24.32 -20.82
N ARG A 126 -53.51 -24.85 -21.63
CA ARG A 126 -54.91 -24.41 -21.72
C ARG A 126 -55.84 -25.45 -21.12
N PHE A 127 -56.76 -25.02 -20.26
CA PHE A 127 -57.78 -25.91 -19.70
C PHE A 127 -58.62 -26.55 -20.82
N ALA A 128 -58.74 -27.88 -20.77
CA ALA A 128 -59.47 -28.68 -21.76
C ALA A 128 -60.80 -29.21 -21.21
N GLY A 129 -60.89 -29.51 -19.93
CA GLY A 129 -62.13 -30.00 -19.31
C GLY A 129 -61.90 -30.68 -17.96
N TRP A 130 -62.96 -30.78 -17.16
CA TRP A 130 -63.01 -31.61 -15.97
C TRP A 130 -63.63 -32.97 -16.28
N ASN A 131 -63.25 -34.01 -15.55
CA ASN A 131 -63.84 -35.36 -15.69
C ASN A 131 -65.32 -35.44 -15.29
N ASP A 132 -65.83 -34.49 -14.52
CA ASP A 132 -67.25 -34.34 -14.18
C ASP A 132 -68.05 -33.55 -15.24
N GLY A 133 -67.38 -33.05 -16.28
CA GLY A 133 -67.98 -32.23 -17.34
C GLY A 133 -68.20 -30.76 -16.96
N GLY A 134 -67.70 -30.31 -15.80
CA GLY A 134 -67.77 -28.92 -15.34
C GLY A 134 -67.00 -27.94 -16.23
N ALA A 135 -67.39 -26.65 -16.17
CA ALA A 135 -66.67 -25.56 -16.80
C ALA A 135 -65.32 -25.28 -16.10
N ALA A 136 -64.47 -24.44 -16.68
CA ALA A 136 -63.16 -24.11 -16.10
C ALA A 136 -63.25 -23.61 -14.65
N ALA A 137 -64.30 -22.85 -14.32
CA ALA A 137 -64.69 -22.55 -12.96
C ALA A 137 -66.13 -22.99 -12.75
N HIS A 138 -66.37 -23.79 -11.72
CA HIS A 138 -67.71 -24.28 -11.38
C HIS A 138 -67.80 -24.70 -9.92
N THR A 139 -69.04 -24.81 -9.43
CA THR A 139 -69.34 -25.24 -8.06
C THR A 139 -69.67 -26.73 -8.05
N ILE A 140 -69.08 -27.45 -7.09
CA ILE A 140 -69.44 -28.83 -6.76
C ILE A 140 -70.08 -28.87 -5.37
N ALA A 141 -71.05 -29.75 -5.14
CA ALA A 141 -71.42 -30.13 -3.79
C ALA A 141 -70.55 -31.30 -3.35
N THR A 142 -70.01 -31.26 -2.13
CA THR A 142 -69.15 -32.33 -1.61
C THR A 142 -69.92 -33.67 -1.68
N PRO A 143 -69.41 -34.67 -2.42
CA PRO A 143 -70.14 -35.90 -2.69
C PRO A 143 -70.24 -36.80 -1.45
N SER A 144 -71.21 -37.71 -1.42
CA SER A 144 -71.41 -38.63 -0.28
C SER A 144 -70.36 -39.74 -0.16
N ALA A 145 -69.48 -39.88 -1.15
CA ALA A 145 -68.36 -40.82 -1.18
C ALA A 145 -67.08 -40.12 -1.64
N ASP A 146 -65.93 -40.67 -1.25
CA ASP A 146 -64.63 -40.15 -1.66
C ASP A 146 -64.54 -40.08 -3.19
N THR A 147 -64.20 -38.90 -3.72
CA THR A 147 -64.29 -38.60 -5.16
C THR A 147 -63.07 -37.83 -5.65
N THR A 148 -62.60 -38.18 -6.85
CA THR A 148 -61.50 -37.48 -7.52
C THR A 148 -62.00 -36.66 -8.70
N TYR A 149 -61.71 -35.36 -8.69
CA TYR A 149 -61.90 -34.45 -9.81
C TYR A 149 -60.57 -34.25 -10.53
N ILE A 150 -60.58 -34.43 -11.86
CA ILE A 150 -59.39 -34.34 -12.71
C ILE A 150 -59.60 -33.22 -13.72
N ALA A 151 -58.78 -32.16 -13.63
CA ALA A 151 -58.69 -31.11 -14.64
C ALA A 151 -57.66 -31.50 -15.71
N THR A 152 -58.11 -31.62 -16.95
CA THR A 152 -57.25 -31.89 -18.10
C THR A 152 -56.85 -30.60 -18.78
N PHE A 153 -55.59 -30.51 -19.19
CA PHE A 153 -55.02 -29.37 -19.91
C PHE A 153 -54.39 -29.81 -21.24
N THR A 154 -54.55 -28.99 -22.26
CA THR A 154 -53.83 -29.09 -23.53
C THR A 154 -52.52 -28.32 -23.43
N ASP A 155 -51.42 -29.01 -23.71
CA ASP A 155 -50.08 -28.41 -23.83
C ASP A 155 -49.96 -27.66 -25.17
N LEU A 156 -49.67 -26.36 -25.11
CA LEU A 156 -49.56 -25.46 -26.25
C LEU A 156 -48.12 -25.21 -26.71
N GLY A 157 -47.11 -25.85 -26.09
CA GLY A 157 -45.69 -25.70 -26.44
C GLY A 157 -44.90 -24.72 -25.55
N PRO A 158 -43.60 -24.51 -25.85
CA PRO A 158 -42.70 -23.70 -25.05
C PRO A 158 -43.00 -22.19 -25.12
N VAL A 159 -42.73 -21.48 -24.03
CA VAL A 159 -42.76 -20.01 -23.96
C VAL A 159 -41.43 -19.46 -24.49
N ALA A 160 -41.46 -18.39 -25.28
CA ALA A 160 -40.24 -17.72 -25.75
C ALA A 160 -39.64 -16.89 -24.60
N ASN A 161 -38.41 -17.20 -24.18
CA ASN A 161 -37.75 -16.57 -23.04
C ASN A 161 -37.47 -15.08 -23.28
N SER A 162 -37.99 -14.21 -22.42
CA SER A 162 -37.64 -12.79 -22.36
C SER A 162 -36.61 -12.54 -21.28
N ALA A 163 -35.86 -11.45 -21.37
CA ALA A 163 -34.90 -11.08 -20.35
C ALA A 163 -35.62 -10.40 -19.15
N PRO A 164 -35.10 -10.55 -17.92
CA PRO A 164 -35.71 -9.93 -16.75
C PRO A 164 -35.59 -8.41 -16.80
N VAL A 165 -36.48 -7.71 -16.10
CA VAL A 165 -36.39 -6.26 -15.86
C VAL A 165 -35.83 -6.02 -14.47
N VAL A 166 -34.92 -5.06 -14.32
CA VAL A 166 -34.29 -4.73 -13.03
C VAL A 166 -34.03 -3.24 -12.87
N ALA A 167 -34.26 -2.74 -11.66
CA ALA A 167 -33.95 -1.38 -11.25
C ALA A 167 -33.44 -1.35 -9.81
N LEU A 168 -32.49 -0.46 -9.51
CA LEU A 168 -32.17 -0.11 -8.13
C LEU A 168 -33.38 0.60 -7.50
N THR A 169 -33.80 0.17 -6.31
CA THR A 169 -34.90 0.79 -5.58
C THR A 169 -34.41 1.99 -4.78
N GLY A 170 -34.87 3.17 -5.19
CA GLY A 170 -34.41 4.44 -4.63
C GLY A 170 -32.99 4.81 -5.07
N THR A 171 -32.59 6.05 -4.81
CA THR A 171 -31.17 6.43 -4.90
C THR A 171 -30.50 5.91 -3.63
N PRO A 172 -29.48 5.04 -3.71
CA PRO A 172 -28.77 4.62 -2.50
C PRO A 172 -28.23 5.84 -1.78
N ALA A 173 -28.32 5.84 -0.44
CA ALA A 173 -27.91 7.00 0.34
C ALA A 173 -26.41 7.28 0.16
N ASN A 174 -26.03 8.56 0.09
CA ASN A 174 -24.64 8.96 0.26
C ASN A 174 -24.11 8.42 1.60
N GLY A 175 -22.84 8.00 1.61
CA GLY A 175 -22.24 7.36 2.78
C GLY A 175 -20.82 7.86 3.03
N SER A 176 -20.11 7.15 3.90
CA SER A 176 -18.69 7.41 4.17
C SER A 176 -17.88 6.13 4.09
N VAL A 177 -16.58 6.26 3.80
CA VAL A 177 -15.65 5.12 3.80
C VAL A 177 -15.76 4.36 5.13
N GLY A 178 -15.92 3.04 5.06
CA GLY A 178 -16.03 2.17 6.24
C GLY A 178 -17.43 2.10 6.88
N ALA A 179 -18.41 2.87 6.42
CA ALA A 179 -19.80 2.75 6.84
C ALA A 179 -20.62 1.92 5.84
N ALA A 180 -21.42 0.97 6.32
CA ALA A 180 -22.23 0.12 5.47
C ALA A 180 -23.36 0.91 4.77
N ILE A 181 -23.47 0.77 3.46
CA ILE A 181 -24.53 1.30 2.61
C ILE A 181 -25.38 0.12 2.13
N VAL A 182 -26.69 0.17 2.37
CA VAL A 182 -27.63 -0.85 1.89
C VAL A 182 -28.03 -0.52 0.46
N LEU A 183 -27.78 -1.47 -0.45
CA LEU A 183 -28.26 -1.47 -1.82
C LEU A 183 -29.50 -2.33 -1.90
N ALA A 184 -30.51 -1.88 -2.62
CA ALA A 184 -31.74 -2.62 -2.83
C ALA A 184 -32.12 -2.55 -4.31
N ALA A 185 -32.73 -3.61 -4.84
CA ALA A 185 -33.21 -3.66 -6.21
C ALA A 185 -34.58 -4.34 -6.32
N THR A 186 -35.39 -3.89 -7.27
CA THR A 186 -36.54 -4.64 -7.78
C THR A 186 -36.15 -5.35 -9.06
N ALA A 187 -36.49 -6.63 -9.15
CA ALA A 187 -36.34 -7.40 -10.37
C ALA A 187 -37.58 -8.27 -10.60
N SER A 188 -38.02 -8.38 -11.85
CA SER A 188 -39.15 -9.20 -12.25
C SER A 188 -38.91 -9.78 -13.64
N ASP A 189 -39.34 -11.01 -13.85
CA ASP A 189 -39.40 -11.63 -15.17
C ASP A 189 -40.87 -11.84 -15.56
N THR A 190 -41.21 -11.61 -16.83
CA THR A 190 -42.59 -11.64 -17.32
C THR A 190 -43.07 -13.03 -17.68
N ASP A 191 -42.15 -13.95 -17.96
CA ASP A 191 -42.43 -15.28 -18.46
C ASP A 191 -41.80 -16.39 -17.61
N ASP A 192 -40.86 -16.06 -16.73
CA ASP A 192 -40.36 -16.98 -15.70
C ASP A 192 -40.01 -16.30 -14.34
N PHE A 193 -38.89 -16.66 -13.71
CA PHE A 193 -38.46 -16.08 -12.44
C PHE A 193 -36.99 -15.62 -12.47
N VAL A 194 -36.72 -14.54 -11.75
CA VAL A 194 -35.36 -14.04 -11.53
C VAL A 194 -34.61 -15.01 -10.62
N ALA A 195 -33.55 -15.64 -11.13
CA ALA A 195 -32.72 -16.58 -10.38
C ALA A 195 -31.81 -15.88 -9.37
N LYS A 196 -31.30 -14.68 -9.72
CA LYS A 196 -30.46 -13.86 -8.83
C LYS A 196 -30.38 -12.40 -9.25
N VAL A 197 -29.98 -11.54 -8.31
CA VAL A 197 -29.58 -10.15 -8.54
C VAL A 197 -28.15 -9.93 -8.01
N GLU A 198 -27.26 -9.46 -8.88
CA GLU A 198 -25.88 -9.11 -8.55
C GLU A 198 -25.71 -7.59 -8.50
N PHE A 199 -24.92 -7.06 -7.57
CA PHE A 199 -24.65 -5.63 -7.43
C PHE A 199 -23.20 -5.30 -7.80
N PHE A 200 -22.97 -4.16 -8.44
CA PHE A 200 -21.67 -3.73 -8.97
C PHE A 200 -21.36 -2.27 -8.63
N ASP A 201 -20.07 -1.96 -8.52
CA ASP A 201 -19.50 -0.62 -8.61
C ASP A 201 -18.57 -0.54 -9.83
N GLY A 202 -19.01 0.17 -10.87
CA GLY A 202 -18.36 0.13 -12.18
C GLY A 202 -18.31 -1.30 -12.72
N ALA A 203 -17.09 -1.83 -12.91
CA ALA A 203 -16.87 -3.21 -13.36
C ALA A 203 -16.70 -4.22 -12.21
N ILE A 204 -16.61 -3.75 -10.96
CA ILE A 204 -16.31 -4.59 -9.80
C ILE A 204 -17.60 -5.15 -9.22
N ARG A 205 -17.68 -6.48 -9.07
CA ARG A 205 -18.81 -7.16 -8.42
C ARG A 205 -18.71 -7.01 -6.90
N LEU A 206 -19.77 -6.50 -6.28
CA LEU A 206 -19.86 -6.28 -4.82
C LEU A 206 -20.47 -7.48 -4.09
N GLY A 207 -21.46 -8.14 -4.69
CA GLY A 207 -22.18 -9.27 -4.09
C GLY A 207 -23.41 -9.68 -4.90
N GLU A 208 -24.17 -10.66 -4.41
CA GLU A 208 -25.43 -11.10 -4.99
C GLU A 208 -26.47 -11.45 -3.91
N ASP A 209 -27.73 -11.38 -4.28
CA ASP A 209 -28.87 -11.86 -3.51
C ASP A 209 -29.76 -12.72 -4.43
N THR A 210 -30.30 -13.81 -3.88
CA THR A 210 -31.14 -14.79 -4.60
C THR A 210 -32.59 -14.77 -4.13
N THR A 211 -32.93 -13.94 -3.14
CA THR A 211 -34.27 -13.86 -2.56
C THR A 211 -34.82 -12.45 -2.61
N SER A 212 -36.03 -12.29 -3.17
CA SER A 212 -36.74 -11.00 -3.13
C SER A 212 -37.31 -10.75 -1.72
N PRO A 213 -37.16 -9.54 -1.12
CA PRO A 213 -36.61 -8.32 -1.71
C PRO A 213 -35.07 -8.29 -1.74
N TYR A 214 -34.50 -8.09 -2.93
CA TYR A 214 -33.05 -8.18 -3.17
C TYR A 214 -32.27 -7.04 -2.52
N GLN A 215 -31.36 -7.37 -1.61
CA GLN A 215 -30.57 -6.41 -0.86
C GLN A 215 -29.11 -6.84 -0.68
N LEU A 216 -28.20 -5.86 -0.64
CA LEU A 216 -26.79 -6.06 -0.31
C LEU A 216 -26.29 -4.97 0.63
N SER A 217 -25.64 -5.35 1.72
CA SER A 217 -24.89 -4.42 2.57
C SER A 217 -23.46 -4.29 2.04
N TRP A 218 -23.13 -3.12 1.47
CA TRP A 218 -21.83 -2.82 0.89
C TRP A 218 -21.07 -1.81 1.75
N THR A 219 -19.78 -2.06 2.01
CA THR A 219 -18.91 -1.11 2.74
C THR A 219 -17.83 -0.56 1.79
N PRO A 220 -17.91 0.71 1.38
CA PRO A 220 -16.94 1.31 0.45
C PRO A 220 -15.56 1.49 1.10
N ALA A 221 -14.51 1.18 0.35
CA ALA A 221 -13.11 1.30 0.78
C ALA A 221 -12.44 2.62 0.36
N THR A 222 -13.02 3.35 -0.59
CA THR A 222 -12.48 4.59 -1.15
C THR A 222 -13.53 5.69 -1.12
N ALA A 223 -13.10 6.94 -0.96
CA ALA A 223 -13.98 8.10 -1.12
C ALA A 223 -14.10 8.47 -2.60
N GLY A 224 -15.19 9.14 -2.97
CA GLY A 224 -15.43 9.61 -4.34
C GLY A 224 -16.82 9.26 -4.86
N ALA A 225 -17.02 9.47 -6.16
CA ALA A 225 -18.25 9.06 -6.84
C ALA A 225 -18.15 7.59 -7.25
N HIS A 226 -19.15 6.80 -6.84
CA HIS A 226 -19.30 5.39 -7.16
C HIS A 226 -20.50 5.20 -8.09
N SER A 227 -20.37 4.30 -9.07
CA SER A 227 -21.39 4.09 -10.12
C SER A 227 -22.00 2.72 -9.94
N LEU A 228 -23.12 2.68 -9.20
CA LEU A 228 -23.73 1.43 -8.75
C LEU A 228 -24.76 0.92 -9.75
N THR A 229 -24.72 -0.37 -10.05
CA THR A 229 -25.72 -1.06 -10.89
C THR A 229 -26.16 -2.38 -10.26
N ALA A 230 -27.37 -2.81 -10.59
CA ALA A 230 -27.88 -4.16 -10.30
C ALA A 230 -28.07 -4.92 -11.61
N ARG A 231 -27.71 -6.22 -11.61
CA ARG A 231 -27.91 -7.12 -12.75
C ARG A 231 -28.77 -8.29 -12.33
N ALA A 232 -29.97 -8.40 -12.90
CA ALA A 232 -30.84 -9.55 -12.70
C ALA A 232 -30.55 -10.61 -13.77
N THR A 233 -30.53 -11.88 -13.38
CA THR A 233 -30.39 -13.02 -14.27
C THR A 233 -31.57 -13.97 -14.06
N ASP A 234 -32.21 -14.41 -15.14
CA ASP A 234 -33.29 -15.40 -15.10
C ASP A 234 -32.76 -16.83 -14.92
N ASN A 235 -33.66 -17.81 -14.85
CA ASN A 235 -33.30 -19.22 -14.75
C ASN A 235 -32.74 -19.86 -16.04
N PHE A 236 -32.75 -19.15 -17.17
CA PHE A 236 -32.12 -19.57 -18.42
C PHE A 236 -30.76 -18.89 -18.67
N GLY A 237 -30.32 -18.01 -17.75
CA GLY A 237 -29.04 -17.31 -17.80
C GLY A 237 -29.05 -16.02 -18.60
N VAL A 238 -30.22 -15.53 -19.05
CA VAL A 238 -30.32 -14.21 -19.68
C VAL A 238 -30.31 -13.15 -18.60
N ALA A 239 -29.56 -12.07 -18.84
CA ALA A 239 -29.37 -11.03 -17.84
C ALA A 239 -29.61 -9.63 -18.41
N THR A 240 -30.18 -8.78 -17.56
CA THR A 240 -30.35 -7.35 -17.81
C THR A 240 -29.67 -6.58 -16.68
N THR A 241 -29.04 -5.45 -17.01
CA THR A 241 -28.41 -4.54 -16.04
C THR A 241 -29.22 -3.26 -15.94
N SER A 242 -29.42 -2.76 -14.72
CA SER A 242 -30.12 -1.51 -14.44
C SER A 242 -29.36 -0.30 -14.98
N SER A 243 -30.03 0.86 -15.02
CA SER A 243 -29.31 2.13 -15.08
C SER A 243 -28.39 2.29 -13.86
N ALA A 244 -27.32 3.07 -14.03
CA ALA A 244 -26.39 3.36 -12.96
C ALA A 244 -26.94 4.44 -12.02
N ALA A 245 -26.85 4.20 -10.71
CA ALA A 245 -27.05 5.20 -9.68
C ALA A 245 -25.68 5.70 -9.19
N VAL A 246 -25.49 7.01 -9.18
CA VAL A 246 -24.26 7.61 -8.64
C VAL A 246 -24.44 7.87 -7.15
N VAL A 247 -23.54 7.32 -6.35
CA VAL A 247 -23.45 7.58 -4.90
C VAL A 247 -22.15 8.30 -4.61
N THR A 248 -22.22 9.37 -3.83
CA THR A 248 -21.01 10.04 -3.34
C THR A 248 -20.67 9.48 -1.97
N VAL A 249 -19.50 8.85 -1.88
CA VAL A 249 -18.92 8.39 -0.62
C VAL A 249 -17.96 9.47 -0.12
N ALA A 250 -18.30 10.09 1.00
CA ALA A 250 -17.41 11.00 1.70
C ALA A 250 -16.25 10.23 2.34
N ALA A 251 -15.10 10.89 2.52
CA ALA A 251 -14.11 10.39 3.46
C ALA A 251 -14.75 10.24 4.86
N SER A 252 -14.35 9.24 5.64
CA SER A 252 -14.80 9.10 7.02
C SER A 252 -14.51 10.39 7.79
N GLY A 253 -15.55 11.08 8.25
CA GLY A 253 -15.38 12.24 9.12
C GLY A 253 -14.94 11.78 10.51
N GLY A 254 -13.91 12.43 11.05
CA GLY A 254 -13.63 12.36 12.48
C GLY A 254 -12.37 13.11 12.87
N ASP A 255 -11.26 12.76 12.23
CA ASP A 255 -9.98 13.39 12.57
C ASP A 255 -9.10 13.58 11.34
N THR A 256 -8.89 14.84 10.97
CA THR A 256 -7.93 15.24 9.93
C THR A 256 -6.67 15.85 10.53
N GLN A 257 -6.66 16.05 11.84
CA GLN A 257 -5.53 16.67 12.52
C GLN A 257 -4.56 15.57 12.91
N PRO A 258 -3.31 15.61 12.44
CA PRO A 258 -2.32 14.62 12.86
C PRO A 258 -1.97 14.82 14.35
N PRO A 259 -1.58 13.75 15.05
CA PRO A 259 -1.10 13.85 16.41
C PRO A 259 0.19 14.69 16.46
N ALA A 260 0.53 15.20 17.65
CA ALA A 260 1.79 15.87 17.92
C ALA A 260 2.66 14.98 18.81
N ALA A 261 3.79 14.50 18.30
CA ALA A 261 4.78 13.74 19.06
C ALA A 261 5.93 14.64 19.53
N MET A 262 6.50 14.33 20.69
CA MET A 262 7.67 15.00 21.25
C MET A 262 8.59 13.98 21.92
N LEU A 263 9.89 14.08 21.67
CA LEU A 263 10.89 13.31 22.41
C LEU A 263 11.09 13.91 23.80
N THR A 264 11.06 13.07 24.83
CA THR A 264 11.31 13.45 26.23
C THR A 264 12.63 12.92 26.75
N ALA A 265 13.19 11.88 26.13
CA ALA A 265 14.55 11.41 26.38
C ALA A 265 15.13 10.70 25.14
N PRO A 266 16.44 10.84 24.87
CA PRO A 266 17.39 11.72 25.53
C PRO A 266 17.12 13.21 25.25
N ALA A 267 17.70 14.11 26.06
CA ALA A 267 17.64 15.54 25.80
C ALA A 267 18.34 15.88 24.48
N ALA A 268 17.89 16.96 23.82
CA ALA A 268 18.49 17.36 22.57
C ALA A 268 19.97 17.68 22.73
N PHE A 269 20.79 17.12 21.83
CA PHE A 269 22.24 17.27 21.84
C PHE A 269 22.92 16.71 23.09
N ALA A 270 22.30 15.75 23.77
CA ALA A 270 22.95 15.03 24.86
C ALA A 270 24.23 14.32 24.36
N THR A 271 25.30 14.42 25.15
CA THR A 271 26.62 13.88 24.84
C THR A 271 27.04 12.80 25.83
N GLY A 272 28.02 11.98 25.45
CA GLY A 272 28.60 10.96 26.32
C GLY A 272 27.63 9.85 26.74
N LEU A 273 26.53 9.66 26.00
CA LEU A 273 25.53 8.65 26.31
C LEU A 273 26.14 7.25 26.19
N SER A 274 26.11 6.44 27.24
CA SER A 274 26.73 5.11 27.26
C SER A 274 25.91 4.10 28.06
N GLY A 275 26.10 2.81 27.76
CA GLY A 275 25.33 1.72 28.36
C GLY A 275 23.89 1.64 27.85
N THR A 276 22.99 1.14 28.71
CA THR A 276 21.56 1.06 28.44
C THR A 276 20.92 2.44 28.52
N LEU A 277 20.41 2.92 27.39
CA LEU A 277 19.71 4.19 27.25
C LEU A 277 18.21 3.96 27.18
N THR A 278 17.44 4.84 27.81
CA THR A 278 15.98 4.90 27.63
C THR A 278 15.66 6.01 26.63
N LEU A 279 14.99 5.64 25.54
CA LEU A 279 14.44 6.56 24.56
C LEU A 279 12.95 6.71 24.85
N SER A 280 12.48 7.93 25.03
CA SER A 280 11.11 8.22 25.46
C SER A 280 10.48 9.30 24.60
N ALA A 281 9.20 9.13 24.30
CA ALA A 281 8.39 10.10 23.60
C ALA A 281 7.00 10.21 24.23
N THR A 282 6.41 11.39 24.13
CA THR A 282 5.00 11.65 24.45
C THR A 282 4.27 12.09 23.20
N ALA A 283 2.97 11.83 23.13
CA ALA A 283 2.15 12.33 22.05
C ALA A 283 0.75 12.74 22.53
N THR A 284 0.23 13.78 21.90
CA THR A 284 -1.12 14.30 22.13
C THR A 284 -1.86 14.43 20.82
N ASP A 285 -3.18 14.32 20.87
CA ASP A 285 -4.07 14.37 19.72
C ASP A 285 -5.43 14.94 20.16
N ASN A 286 -6.19 15.51 19.23
CA ASN A 286 -7.53 16.06 19.51
C ASN A 286 -8.58 14.95 19.72
N VAL A 287 -8.37 13.75 19.18
CA VAL A 287 -9.24 12.59 19.43
C VAL A 287 -8.50 11.53 20.25
N ALA A 288 -7.47 10.90 19.69
CA ALA A 288 -6.70 9.86 20.38
C ALA A 288 -5.41 9.49 19.64
N VAL A 289 -4.32 9.33 20.40
CA VAL A 289 -3.10 8.66 19.91
C VAL A 289 -3.27 7.14 20.04
N THR A 290 -3.09 6.42 18.94
CA THR A 290 -3.15 4.94 18.91
C THR A 290 -1.78 4.28 18.94
N ALA A 291 -0.75 4.93 18.39
CA ALA A 291 0.60 4.38 18.38
C ALA A 291 1.67 5.47 18.50
N ILE A 292 2.77 5.15 19.17
CA ILE A 292 4.03 5.90 19.14
C ILE A 292 5.12 4.96 18.63
N GLU A 293 5.79 5.38 17.57
CA GLU A 293 6.96 4.71 16.97
C GLU A 293 8.22 5.49 17.37
N ILE A 294 9.23 4.78 17.89
CA ILE A 294 10.55 5.35 18.17
C ILE A 294 11.58 4.65 17.29
N GLN A 295 12.46 5.45 16.68
CA GLN A 295 13.55 4.98 15.84
C GLN A 295 14.90 5.52 16.31
N LEU A 296 15.94 4.72 16.11
CA LEU A 296 17.34 5.09 16.23
C LEU A 296 18.03 4.83 14.89
N ASP A 297 18.69 5.84 14.35
CA ASP A 297 19.38 5.80 13.05
C ASP A 297 18.51 5.31 11.88
N GLY A 298 17.25 5.73 11.88
CA GLY A 298 16.26 5.37 10.87
C GLY A 298 15.62 3.99 11.04
N VAL A 299 15.97 3.25 12.11
CA VAL A 299 15.47 1.90 12.39
C VAL A 299 14.54 1.94 13.60
N GLN A 300 13.35 1.35 13.48
CA GLN A 300 12.44 1.19 14.62
C GLN A 300 13.09 0.34 15.71
N VAL A 301 13.00 0.83 16.94
CA VAL A 301 13.51 0.15 18.14
C VAL A 301 12.34 -0.17 19.06
N GLY A 302 12.25 -1.44 19.47
CA GLY A 302 11.12 -1.95 20.26
C GLY A 302 9.79 -2.05 19.49
N ALA A 303 8.77 -2.53 20.18
CA ALA A 303 7.40 -2.53 19.68
C ALA A 303 6.80 -1.12 19.77
N THR A 304 5.79 -0.81 18.95
CA THR A 304 5.04 0.45 19.07
C THR A 304 4.23 0.47 20.37
N GLY A 305 4.27 1.60 21.09
CA GLY A 305 3.47 1.80 22.31
C GLY A 305 2.10 2.41 22.04
N ALA A 306 1.10 2.07 22.85
CA ALA A 306 -0.24 2.69 22.78
C ALA A 306 -0.45 3.74 23.89
N SER A 307 -1.06 4.87 23.51
CA SER A 307 -1.51 6.02 24.32
C SER A 307 -0.45 6.86 25.04
N GLY A 308 -0.48 8.18 24.82
CA GLY A 308 0.10 9.24 25.66
C GLY A 308 1.63 9.33 25.78
N ALA A 309 2.30 8.26 26.17
CA ALA A 309 3.74 8.17 26.36
C ALA A 309 4.26 6.77 26.05
N HIS A 310 5.46 6.69 25.50
CA HIS A 310 6.12 5.42 25.18
C HIS A 310 7.62 5.53 25.41
N SER A 311 8.20 4.43 25.90
CA SER A 311 9.63 4.32 26.14
C SER A 311 10.16 2.97 25.70
N VAL A 312 11.36 2.97 25.14
CA VAL A 312 12.11 1.78 24.73
C VAL A 312 13.53 1.88 25.22
N THR A 313 14.16 0.74 25.50
CA THR A 313 15.57 0.71 25.90
C THR A 313 16.43 0.23 24.75
N VAL A 314 17.60 0.84 24.60
CA VAL A 314 18.63 0.47 23.62
C VAL A 314 19.98 0.39 24.31
N ASP A 315 20.83 -0.54 23.90
CA ASP A 315 22.23 -0.56 24.34
C ASP A 315 23.08 0.26 23.35
N SER A 316 23.58 1.41 23.81
CA SER A 316 24.45 2.26 22.98
C SER A 316 25.74 1.56 22.56
N ASN A 317 26.19 0.53 23.29
CA ASN A 317 27.35 -0.27 22.91
C ASN A 317 27.09 -1.12 21.65
N ALA A 318 25.85 -1.23 21.17
CA ALA A 318 25.49 -1.88 19.92
C ALA A 318 25.69 -0.97 18.68
N TYR A 319 26.08 0.29 18.87
CA TYR A 319 26.33 1.29 17.83
C TYR A 319 27.80 1.75 17.80
N ALA A 320 28.22 2.50 16.79
CA ALA A 320 29.54 3.13 16.81
C ALA A 320 29.57 4.28 17.83
N SER A 321 30.73 4.66 18.33
CA SER A 321 30.85 5.92 19.06
C SER A 321 30.64 7.10 18.11
N GLY A 322 29.93 8.15 18.56
CA GLY A 322 29.73 9.38 17.79
C GLY A 322 28.26 9.79 17.65
N GLN A 323 27.96 10.53 16.59
CA GLN A 323 26.63 11.03 16.28
C GLN A 323 25.61 9.92 15.96
N HIS A 324 24.44 10.01 16.58
CA HIS A 324 23.25 9.23 16.25
C HIS A 324 22.02 10.13 16.25
N VAL A 325 20.93 9.67 15.61
CA VAL A 325 19.66 10.41 15.60
C VAL A 325 18.56 9.53 16.16
N VAL A 326 17.91 10.04 17.21
CA VAL A 326 16.69 9.46 17.77
C VAL A 326 15.52 10.23 17.19
N ARG A 327 14.48 9.52 16.75
CA ARG A 327 13.25 10.17 16.29
C ARG A 327 12.01 9.41 16.72
N ALA A 328 10.91 10.13 16.91
CA ALA A 328 9.62 9.55 17.22
C ALA A 328 8.52 10.17 16.37
N ARG A 329 7.51 9.38 16.02
CA ARG A 329 6.25 9.86 15.46
C ARG A 329 5.08 9.12 16.08
N ALA A 330 3.92 9.76 16.09
CA ALA A 330 2.68 9.18 16.56
C ALA A 330 1.71 8.93 15.41
N ARG A 331 0.76 8.02 15.62
CA ARG A 331 -0.38 7.75 14.74
C ARG A 331 -1.67 7.81 15.55
N ASP A 332 -2.72 8.37 14.98
CA ASP A 332 -4.06 8.42 15.60
C ASP A 332 -4.97 7.25 15.14
N ALA A 333 -6.25 7.29 15.50
CA ALA A 333 -7.23 6.28 15.10
C ALA A 333 -7.68 6.42 13.63
N ALA A 334 -7.61 7.63 13.07
CA ALA A 334 -7.92 7.92 11.67
C ALA A 334 -6.76 7.53 10.71
N GLY A 335 -5.59 7.21 11.26
CA GLY A 335 -4.39 6.84 10.52
C GLY A 335 -3.49 8.00 10.14
N ASN A 336 -3.73 9.21 10.65
CA ASN A 336 -2.83 10.34 10.45
C ASN A 336 -1.55 10.14 11.26
N PHE A 337 -0.42 10.58 10.71
CA PHE A 337 0.87 10.55 11.38
C PHE A 337 1.32 11.96 11.77
N SER A 338 1.92 12.08 12.95
CA SER A 338 2.70 13.27 13.29
C SER A 338 3.89 13.41 12.34
N THR A 339 4.43 14.63 12.25
CA THR A 339 5.80 14.79 11.78
C THR A 339 6.77 14.06 12.73
N TRP A 340 7.97 13.75 12.24
CA TRP A 340 9.01 13.18 13.10
C TRP A 340 9.54 14.24 14.07
N ALA A 341 9.35 14.02 15.37
CA ALA A 341 10.16 14.69 16.39
C ALA A 341 11.54 14.03 16.40
N SER A 342 12.58 14.77 16.05
CA SER A 342 13.94 14.22 15.90
C SER A 342 14.91 14.95 16.80
N THR A 343 15.90 14.23 17.31
CA THR A 343 17.01 14.82 18.04
C THR A 343 18.32 14.11 17.76
N THR A 344 19.37 14.89 17.60
CA THR A 344 20.73 14.40 17.43
C THR A 344 21.36 14.23 18.80
N VAL A 345 21.99 13.08 19.02
CA VAL A 345 22.71 12.75 20.26
C VAL A 345 24.10 12.23 19.94
N GLN A 346 24.99 12.25 20.92
CA GLN A 346 26.32 11.70 20.79
C GLN A 346 26.48 10.52 21.77
N PHE A 347 26.64 9.32 21.22
CA PHE A 347 26.99 8.15 22.00
C PHE A 347 28.46 8.20 22.37
N GLY A 348 28.73 8.01 23.66
CA GLY A 348 30.06 7.81 24.21
C GLY A 348 30.56 6.37 24.01
N GLY A 349 31.75 6.09 24.53
CA GLY A 349 32.42 4.80 24.41
C GLY A 349 33.53 4.81 23.36
N SER A 350 34.11 3.64 23.10
CA SER A 350 35.29 3.47 22.22
C SER A 350 35.04 2.54 21.04
N ARG A 351 33.78 2.17 20.79
CA ARG A 351 33.50 1.14 19.80
C ARG A 351 33.60 1.68 18.38
N PRO A 352 34.49 1.13 17.55
CA PRO A 352 34.87 1.77 16.30
C PRO A 352 33.95 1.49 15.12
N VAL A 353 33.00 0.56 15.25
CA VAL A 353 32.07 0.15 14.18
C VAL A 353 30.81 -0.49 14.81
N PRO A 354 29.63 -0.49 14.16
CA PRO A 354 28.43 -1.16 14.62
C PRO A 354 28.60 -2.66 14.97
N ALA A 355 27.63 -3.24 15.69
CA ALA A 355 27.77 -4.59 16.23
C ALA A 355 27.70 -5.61 15.10
N GLY A 356 28.51 -6.65 15.23
CA GLY A 356 28.66 -7.67 14.20
C GLY A 356 29.62 -7.26 13.08
N PHE A 357 29.71 -5.98 12.71
CA PHE A 357 30.62 -5.58 11.65
C PHE A 357 32.09 -5.86 12.01
N THR A 358 32.82 -6.36 11.03
CA THR A 358 34.28 -6.50 11.13
C THR A 358 34.95 -5.27 10.50
N ARG A 359 35.88 -4.64 11.22
CA ARG A 359 36.78 -3.60 10.72
C ARG A 359 38.21 -4.14 10.64
N ASN A 360 38.70 -4.38 9.43
CA ASN A 360 40.08 -4.80 9.18
C ASN A 360 40.89 -3.66 8.55
N GLU A 361 41.56 -2.84 9.36
CA GLU A 361 42.41 -1.73 8.89
C GLU A 361 43.72 -2.19 8.23
N ALA A 362 44.13 -3.44 8.47
CA ALA A 362 45.33 -4.03 7.89
C ALA A 362 45.02 -4.97 6.72
N TRP A 363 43.85 -4.82 6.07
CA TRP A 363 43.49 -5.71 4.95
C TRP A 363 44.49 -5.59 3.80
N ILE A 364 44.85 -4.36 3.42
CA ILE A 364 46.00 -4.08 2.54
C ILE A 364 46.89 -3.05 3.20
N THR A 365 48.19 -3.31 3.22
CA THR A 365 49.23 -2.40 3.72
C THR A 365 50.32 -2.20 2.66
N GLY A 366 51.22 -1.26 2.87
CA GLY A 366 52.39 -1.04 1.99
C GLY A 366 52.10 -0.18 0.77
N LEU A 367 50.95 0.52 0.74
CA LEU A 367 50.75 1.62 -0.19
C LEU A 367 51.51 2.86 0.32
N SER A 368 52.03 3.65 -0.61
CA SER A 368 52.80 4.86 -0.30
C SER A 368 52.07 6.08 -0.85
N SER A 369 51.54 6.92 0.05
CA SER A 369 50.82 8.15 -0.32
C SER A 369 49.71 7.88 -1.33
N ALA A 370 48.83 6.91 -1.02
CA ALA A 370 47.70 6.59 -1.86
C ALA A 370 46.75 7.79 -2.02
N THR A 371 46.01 7.83 -3.13
CA THR A 371 45.18 8.99 -3.50
C THR A 371 43.78 8.61 -3.97
N ALA A 372 43.68 7.59 -4.82
CA ALA A 372 42.40 7.10 -5.35
C ALA A 372 42.48 5.60 -5.67
N PHE A 373 41.35 4.93 -5.77
CA PHE A 373 41.31 3.54 -6.20
C PHE A 373 40.03 3.17 -6.93
N ALA A 374 40.13 2.18 -7.81
CA ALA A 374 38.99 1.64 -8.55
C ALA A 374 39.02 0.12 -8.55
N GLN A 375 37.84 -0.51 -8.58
CA GLN A 375 37.71 -1.96 -8.70
C GLN A 375 37.34 -2.37 -10.12
N ALA A 376 38.08 -3.30 -10.71
CA ALA A 376 37.71 -3.96 -11.94
C ALA A 376 36.63 -5.03 -11.68
N PRO A 377 35.78 -5.36 -12.67
CA PRO A 377 34.79 -6.44 -12.56
C PRO A 377 35.38 -7.82 -12.21
N ASP A 378 36.67 -8.04 -12.48
CA ASP A 378 37.39 -9.28 -12.11
C ASP A 378 37.85 -9.32 -10.65
N GLY A 379 37.51 -8.29 -9.85
CA GLY A 379 37.79 -8.19 -8.43
C GLY A 379 39.10 -7.50 -8.07
N ARG A 380 39.99 -7.22 -9.04
CA ARG A 380 41.23 -6.48 -8.77
C ARG A 380 40.93 -5.03 -8.39
N LEU A 381 41.69 -4.51 -7.43
CA LEU A 381 41.70 -3.07 -7.13
C LEU A 381 42.96 -2.45 -7.72
N PHE A 382 42.80 -1.28 -8.34
CA PHE A 382 43.89 -0.46 -8.83
C PHE A 382 44.00 0.78 -7.96
N ALA A 383 45.10 0.91 -7.23
CA ALA A 383 45.32 1.97 -6.25
C ALA A 383 46.38 2.95 -6.75
N ALA A 384 45.96 4.19 -6.99
CA ALA A 384 46.85 5.29 -7.35
C ALA A 384 47.70 5.70 -6.15
N GLN A 385 49.00 5.85 -6.38
CA GLN A 385 49.93 6.48 -5.46
C GLN A 385 50.37 7.82 -6.04
N GLN A 386 50.37 8.85 -5.18
CA GLN A 386 50.66 10.23 -5.56
C GLN A 386 51.91 10.40 -6.42
N GLY A 387 52.96 9.60 -6.16
CA GLY A 387 54.22 9.60 -6.91
C GLY A 387 54.17 9.01 -8.33
N GLY A 388 52.99 8.69 -8.87
CA GLY A 388 52.83 8.30 -10.27
C GLY A 388 52.68 6.79 -10.52
N GLN A 389 52.70 5.96 -9.48
CA GLN A 389 52.52 4.51 -9.61
C GLN A 389 51.05 4.12 -9.43
N LEU A 390 50.54 3.30 -10.35
CA LEU A 390 49.25 2.62 -10.16
C LEU A 390 49.52 1.18 -9.70
N ARG A 391 49.14 0.85 -8.47
CA ARG A 391 49.37 -0.46 -7.84
C ARG A 391 48.19 -1.39 -8.05
N VAL A 392 48.45 -2.70 -8.04
CA VAL A 392 47.40 -3.72 -8.16
C VAL A 392 47.26 -4.48 -6.85
N VAL A 393 46.03 -4.57 -6.34
CA VAL A 393 45.64 -5.55 -5.34
C VAL A 393 44.86 -6.65 -6.04
N LYS A 394 45.30 -7.89 -5.85
CA LYS A 394 44.70 -9.08 -6.46
C LYS A 394 44.57 -10.16 -5.39
N ASN A 395 43.36 -10.70 -5.23
CA ASN A 395 43.07 -11.73 -4.22
C ASN A 395 43.50 -11.31 -2.79
N GLY A 396 43.28 -10.04 -2.43
CA GLY A 396 43.67 -9.52 -1.12
C GLY A 396 45.17 -9.32 -0.91
N VAL A 397 45.99 -9.34 -1.97
CA VAL A 397 47.44 -9.13 -1.90
C VAL A 397 47.86 -7.97 -2.78
N LEU A 398 48.65 -7.05 -2.24
CA LEU A 398 49.31 -5.99 -2.98
C LEU A 398 50.47 -6.57 -3.81
N LEU A 399 50.41 -6.44 -5.13
CA LEU A 399 51.45 -6.95 -6.01
C LEU A 399 52.74 -6.09 -5.91
N ALA A 400 53.88 -6.75 -6.05
CA ALA A 400 55.19 -6.09 -6.03
C ALA A 400 55.40 -5.18 -7.25
N THR A 401 55.03 -5.66 -8.43
CA THR A 401 55.11 -4.89 -9.68
C THR A 401 53.90 -3.96 -9.80
N PRO A 402 54.09 -2.63 -10.01
CA PRO A 402 52.99 -1.74 -10.32
C PRO A 402 52.39 -2.06 -11.69
N MET A 403 51.10 -1.76 -11.90
CA MET A 403 50.45 -1.88 -13.21
C MET A 403 51.14 -0.99 -14.25
N LEU A 404 51.40 0.26 -13.86
CA LEU A 404 52.07 1.28 -14.68
C LEU A 404 52.74 2.33 -13.79
N SER A 405 53.60 3.14 -14.39
CA SER A 405 54.16 4.35 -13.78
C SER A 405 54.12 5.50 -14.79
N VAL A 406 53.59 6.64 -14.36
CA VAL A 406 53.59 7.89 -15.12
C VAL A 406 54.50 8.91 -14.45
N ALA A 407 55.15 9.76 -15.23
CA ALA A 407 55.89 10.90 -14.70
C ALA A 407 54.89 11.97 -14.23
N VAL A 408 55.06 12.45 -13.01
CA VAL A 408 54.14 13.40 -12.37
C VAL A 408 54.89 14.56 -11.71
N ASP A 409 54.23 15.71 -11.59
CA ASP A 409 54.53 16.67 -10.52
C ASP A 409 53.72 16.24 -9.30
N SER A 410 54.39 15.84 -8.21
CA SER A 410 53.76 15.34 -6.98
C SER A 410 53.79 16.35 -5.83
N SER A 411 53.90 17.65 -6.13
CA SER A 411 53.94 18.71 -5.11
C SER A 411 52.55 18.98 -4.52
N GLY A 412 52.43 19.05 -3.18
CA GLY A 412 51.16 19.35 -2.52
C GLY A 412 50.10 18.26 -2.73
N GLU A 413 48.96 18.62 -3.34
CA GLU A 413 47.89 17.68 -3.75
C GLU A 413 48.09 17.16 -5.18
N ARG A 414 49.11 17.63 -5.91
CA ARG A 414 49.40 17.16 -7.26
C ARG A 414 49.93 15.73 -7.23
N GLY A 415 49.90 15.06 -8.38
CA GLY A 415 50.44 13.71 -8.56
C GLY A 415 49.53 12.85 -9.42
N LEU A 416 49.64 11.53 -9.30
CA LEU A 416 48.60 10.61 -9.77
C LEU A 416 47.49 10.55 -8.71
N ILE A 417 46.34 11.14 -9.02
CA ILE A 417 45.30 11.45 -8.03
C ILE A 417 43.89 10.98 -8.41
N GLY A 418 43.71 10.43 -9.60
CA GLY A 418 42.46 9.79 -9.98
C GLY A 418 42.68 8.51 -10.76
N VAL A 419 41.79 7.54 -10.55
CA VAL A 419 41.72 6.33 -11.37
C VAL A 419 40.26 5.89 -11.50
N THR A 420 39.88 5.42 -12.69
CA THR A 420 38.62 4.73 -12.90
C THR A 420 38.75 3.67 -13.98
N VAL A 421 37.88 2.67 -13.97
CA VAL A 421 37.84 1.61 -14.98
C VAL A 421 36.66 1.83 -15.91
N HIS A 422 36.81 1.47 -17.19
CA HIS A 422 35.69 1.53 -18.12
C HIS A 422 34.58 0.56 -17.68
N PRO A 423 33.28 0.88 -17.87
CA PRO A 423 32.17 -0.06 -17.63
C PRO A 423 32.25 -1.37 -18.43
N ALA A 424 33.10 -1.41 -19.46
CA ALA A 424 33.33 -2.54 -20.35
C ALA A 424 34.76 -3.08 -20.20
N PHE A 425 35.37 -2.87 -19.02
CA PHE A 425 36.74 -3.27 -18.72
C PHE A 425 37.01 -4.74 -19.04
N ALA A 426 36.02 -5.63 -18.84
CA ALA A 426 36.15 -7.05 -19.13
C ALA A 426 36.45 -7.34 -20.62
N THR A 427 36.07 -6.45 -21.53
CA THR A 427 36.31 -6.60 -22.98
C THR A 427 37.42 -5.71 -23.50
N ASN A 428 37.53 -4.47 -23.01
CA ASN A 428 38.48 -3.49 -23.54
C ASN A 428 39.74 -3.29 -22.68
N GLY A 429 39.74 -3.72 -21.42
CA GLY A 429 40.84 -3.53 -20.49
C GLY A 429 41.18 -2.07 -20.19
N TYR A 430 40.25 -1.12 -20.41
CA TYR A 430 40.56 0.31 -20.31
C TYR A 430 40.52 0.82 -18.87
N VAL A 431 41.63 1.47 -18.48
CA VAL A 431 41.78 2.21 -17.22
C VAL A 431 42.10 3.66 -17.55
N TYR A 432 41.46 4.58 -16.85
CA TYR A 432 41.67 6.02 -16.98
C TYR A 432 42.36 6.52 -15.73
N VAL A 433 43.35 7.39 -15.90
CA VAL A 433 44.09 8.02 -14.80
C VAL A 433 44.06 9.53 -14.93
N TYR A 434 43.89 10.22 -13.80
CA TYR A 434 43.99 11.67 -13.68
C TYR A 434 45.28 12.00 -12.94
N TYR A 435 46.14 12.80 -13.55
CA TYR A 435 47.41 13.16 -12.93
C TYR A 435 47.93 14.52 -13.36
N THR A 436 48.78 15.11 -12.51
CA THR A 436 49.49 16.35 -12.82
C THR A 436 50.80 16.06 -13.52
N THR A 437 51.01 16.63 -14.72
CA THR A 437 52.22 16.49 -15.52
C THR A 437 52.96 17.82 -15.63
N ALA A 438 54.27 17.76 -15.84
CA ALA A 438 55.10 18.93 -16.19
C ALA A 438 55.39 19.01 -17.70
N GLU A 439 54.95 18.02 -18.49
CA GLU A 439 55.13 18.00 -19.93
C GLU A 439 54.40 19.18 -20.59
N GLY A 440 55.12 20.09 -21.25
CA GLY A 440 54.49 21.26 -21.87
C GLY A 440 53.96 22.31 -20.87
N GLY A 441 54.38 22.23 -19.60
CA GLY A 441 53.93 23.09 -18.50
C GLY A 441 53.11 22.32 -17.47
N THR A 442 52.97 22.86 -16.26
CA THR A 442 52.27 22.17 -15.18
C THR A 442 50.76 22.23 -15.36
N HIS A 443 50.14 21.08 -15.63
CA HIS A 443 48.69 20.97 -15.80
C HIS A 443 48.20 19.56 -15.42
N ASN A 444 46.89 19.44 -15.23
CA ASN A 444 46.24 18.15 -15.00
C ASN A 444 45.80 17.51 -16.32
N ARG A 445 45.94 16.19 -16.41
CA ARG A 445 45.63 15.41 -17.60
C ARG A 445 44.81 14.17 -17.23
N VAL A 446 43.90 13.79 -18.12
CA VAL A 446 43.33 12.44 -18.16
C VAL A 446 43.97 11.64 -19.30
N SER A 447 44.52 10.49 -18.96
CA SER A 447 45.03 9.51 -19.95
C SER A 447 44.32 8.17 -19.77
N ARG A 448 44.15 7.44 -20.88
CA ARG A 448 43.65 6.05 -20.88
C ARG A 448 44.77 5.08 -21.20
N PHE A 449 44.77 3.97 -20.51
CA PHE A 449 45.67 2.84 -20.69
C PHE A 449 44.90 1.56 -20.97
N THR A 450 45.52 0.65 -21.72
CA THR A 450 45.00 -0.70 -21.95
C THR A 450 45.76 -1.69 -21.07
N VAL A 451 45.03 -2.37 -20.20
CA VAL A 451 45.58 -3.38 -19.28
C VAL A 451 45.65 -4.73 -19.98
N THR A 452 46.79 -5.41 -19.84
CA THR A 452 47.01 -6.79 -20.29
C THR A 452 47.66 -7.58 -19.15
N GLY A 453 46.97 -8.61 -18.64
CA GLY A 453 47.38 -9.24 -17.39
C GLY A 453 47.30 -8.22 -16.25
N ASP A 454 48.35 -8.11 -15.43
CA ASP A 454 48.42 -7.18 -14.29
C ASP A 454 49.23 -5.89 -14.60
N VAL A 455 49.57 -5.64 -15.88
CA VAL A 455 50.34 -4.47 -16.34
C VAL A 455 49.62 -3.73 -17.49
N ALA A 456 50.03 -2.49 -17.77
CA ALA A 456 49.52 -1.70 -18.90
C ALA A 456 50.67 -0.99 -19.66
N ALA A 457 50.56 -0.85 -20.98
CA ALA A 457 51.69 -0.39 -21.81
C ALA A 457 51.34 0.52 -23.01
N SER A 458 50.16 1.16 -23.03
CA SER A 458 49.76 2.06 -24.12
C SER A 458 49.02 3.29 -23.59
N GLU A 459 49.72 4.42 -23.49
CA GLU A 459 49.09 5.69 -23.08
C GLU A 459 48.39 6.36 -24.25
N LEU A 460 47.10 6.63 -24.10
CA LEU A 460 46.37 7.62 -24.89
C LEU A 460 46.13 8.85 -24.02
N LYS A 461 46.81 9.96 -24.33
CA LYS A 461 46.55 11.27 -23.72
C LYS A 461 45.22 11.80 -24.25
N MET A 462 44.23 11.93 -23.39
CA MET A 462 42.85 12.20 -23.81
C MET A 462 42.43 13.63 -23.57
N ILE A 463 42.60 14.12 -22.35
CA ILE A 463 42.11 15.43 -21.92
C ILE A 463 43.28 16.18 -21.31
N GLU A 464 43.68 17.26 -21.97
CA GLU A 464 44.71 18.20 -21.51
C GLU A 464 44.02 19.42 -20.90
N LEU A 465 43.95 19.52 -19.57
CA LEU A 465 43.36 20.70 -18.94
C LEU A 465 44.31 21.91 -19.09
N PRO A 466 43.78 23.15 -19.00
CA PRO A 466 44.63 24.35 -19.04
C PRO A 466 45.70 24.34 -17.95
N ALA A 467 46.74 25.14 -18.16
CA ALA A 467 47.81 25.33 -17.18
C ALA A 467 47.25 25.67 -15.79
N LEU A 468 47.83 25.04 -14.77
CA LEU A 468 47.53 25.34 -13.38
C LEU A 468 48.12 26.71 -13.01
N SER A 469 47.57 27.30 -11.95
CA SER A 469 48.19 28.40 -11.23
C SER A 469 49.47 27.93 -10.51
N GLY A 470 50.12 28.83 -9.77
CA GLY A 470 51.23 28.45 -8.90
C GLY A 470 50.83 27.54 -7.73
N ALA A 471 49.53 27.40 -7.45
CA ALA A 471 49.01 26.63 -6.33
C ALA A 471 49.13 25.11 -6.56
N THR A 472 49.55 24.41 -5.52
CA THR A 472 49.71 22.94 -5.52
C THR A 472 48.50 22.20 -4.97
N ASN A 473 47.46 22.92 -4.56
CA ASN A 473 46.23 22.40 -3.98
C ASN A 473 45.01 22.69 -4.88
N HIS A 474 43.89 22.08 -4.51
CA HIS A 474 42.59 22.12 -5.18
C HIS A 474 42.64 21.58 -6.61
N ASN A 475 43.22 20.38 -6.74
CA ASN A 475 43.30 19.70 -8.04
C ASN A 475 42.03 18.88 -8.35
N GLY A 476 41.22 18.54 -7.35
CA GLY A 476 40.16 17.53 -7.50
C GLY A 476 40.78 16.18 -7.88
N GLY A 477 40.29 15.58 -8.96
CA GLY A 477 40.90 14.40 -9.58
C GLY A 477 40.03 13.14 -9.55
N ALA A 478 38.96 13.12 -8.76
CA ALA A 478 38.00 12.02 -8.78
C ALA A 478 37.40 11.83 -10.18
N MET A 479 37.20 10.57 -10.57
CA MET A 479 36.65 10.19 -11.86
C MET A 479 35.76 8.96 -11.74
N HIS A 480 34.56 9.02 -12.32
CA HIS A 480 33.66 7.89 -12.42
C HIS A 480 32.89 7.94 -13.73
N PHE A 481 32.52 6.77 -14.24
CA PHE A 481 31.54 6.66 -15.30
C PHE A 481 30.13 6.77 -14.73
N GLY A 482 29.32 7.63 -15.32
CA GLY A 482 27.88 7.69 -15.06
C GLY A 482 27.14 6.52 -15.69
N ILE A 483 25.88 6.33 -15.30
CA ILE A 483 25.01 5.31 -15.91
C ILE A 483 24.68 5.61 -17.39
N ASP A 484 24.96 6.84 -17.82
CA ASP A 484 24.86 7.32 -19.21
C ASP A 484 26.10 6.96 -20.05
N GLY A 485 27.06 6.24 -19.47
CA GLY A 485 28.31 5.84 -20.11
C GLY A 485 29.30 6.99 -20.32
N LYS A 486 29.10 8.15 -19.68
CA LYS A 486 30.01 9.30 -19.78
C LYS A 486 31.00 9.32 -18.63
N LEU A 487 32.20 9.82 -18.91
CA LEU A 487 33.23 10.05 -17.92
C LEU A 487 33.00 11.39 -17.23
N TYR A 488 32.75 11.35 -15.92
CA TYR A 488 32.68 12.53 -15.07
C TYR A 488 34.03 12.76 -14.41
N VAL A 489 34.49 14.01 -14.40
CA VAL A 489 35.79 14.41 -13.85
C VAL A 489 35.59 15.60 -12.92
N ALA A 490 36.02 15.46 -11.67
CA ALA A 490 35.99 16.53 -10.68
C ALA A 490 37.27 17.37 -10.77
N VAL A 491 37.14 18.68 -10.94
CA VAL A 491 38.28 19.60 -11.11
C VAL A 491 38.14 20.77 -10.13
N GLY A 492 39.10 20.90 -9.21
CA GLY A 492 39.12 22.00 -8.25
C GLY A 492 39.42 23.37 -8.87
N ASP A 493 39.22 24.43 -8.09
CA ASP A 493 39.41 25.82 -8.51
C ASP A 493 40.88 26.23 -8.66
N ASN A 494 41.79 25.33 -8.27
CA ASN A 494 43.23 25.50 -8.17
C ASN A 494 43.66 26.78 -7.42
N ALA A 495 42.99 27.00 -6.28
CA ALA A 495 43.13 28.11 -5.35
C ALA A 495 42.77 29.49 -5.91
N ILE A 496 42.02 29.53 -7.03
CA ILE A 496 41.47 30.76 -7.59
C ILE A 496 39.94 30.62 -7.60
N GLY A 497 39.31 30.98 -6.48
CA GLY A 497 37.87 30.80 -6.28
C GLY A 497 37.00 31.46 -7.36
N SER A 498 37.43 32.60 -7.93
CA SER A 498 36.70 33.26 -9.02
C SER A 498 36.59 32.43 -10.30
N ASN A 499 37.41 31.37 -10.46
CA ASN A 499 37.24 30.42 -11.56
C ASN A 499 35.98 29.57 -11.42
N ALA A 500 35.56 29.22 -10.19
CA ALA A 500 34.46 28.30 -9.94
C ALA A 500 33.11 28.75 -10.52
N PRO A 501 32.69 30.03 -10.43
CA PRO A 501 31.48 30.50 -11.10
C PRO A 501 31.69 30.81 -12.59
N ASP A 502 32.92 31.07 -13.05
CA ASP A 502 33.23 31.45 -14.43
C ASP A 502 33.04 30.25 -15.39
N LEU A 503 32.11 30.39 -16.33
CA LEU A 503 31.79 29.37 -17.33
C LEU A 503 32.78 29.32 -18.50
N THR A 504 33.73 30.26 -18.59
CA THR A 504 34.82 30.20 -19.58
C THR A 504 36.02 29.39 -19.08
N LYS A 505 35.99 28.95 -17.82
CA LYS A 505 37.06 28.20 -17.14
C LYS A 505 36.56 26.84 -16.68
N VAL A 506 37.45 25.85 -16.73
CA VAL A 506 37.13 24.45 -16.35
C VAL A 506 37.52 24.10 -14.90
N PHE A 507 38.00 25.08 -14.13
CA PHE A 507 38.38 24.93 -12.72
C PHE A 507 37.19 25.22 -11.79
N GLY A 508 37.07 24.45 -10.70
CA GLY A 508 35.96 24.52 -9.75
C GLY A 508 34.65 23.94 -10.32
N LYS A 509 34.77 22.82 -11.05
CA LYS A 509 33.71 22.23 -11.89
C LYS A 509 33.61 20.72 -11.71
N MET A 510 32.43 20.19 -12.00
CA MET A 510 32.30 18.84 -12.55
C MET A 510 32.29 18.93 -14.07
N LEU A 511 33.14 18.16 -14.73
CA LEU A 511 33.19 18.04 -16.19
C LEU A 511 32.61 16.69 -16.63
N ARG A 512 32.04 16.63 -17.84
CA ARG A 512 31.47 15.42 -18.44
C ARG A 512 31.96 15.24 -19.88
N PHE A 513 32.55 14.08 -20.15
CA PHE A 513 33.16 13.70 -21.43
C PHE A 513 32.60 12.37 -21.93
N ASN A 514 32.69 12.11 -23.24
CA ASN A 514 32.58 10.74 -23.76
C ASN A 514 33.78 9.91 -23.29
N ASP A 515 33.68 8.58 -23.40
CA ASP A 515 34.72 7.63 -23.04
C ASP A 515 36.00 7.74 -23.89
N ASP A 516 35.91 8.40 -25.05
CA ASP A 516 37.02 8.75 -25.95
C ASP A 516 37.60 10.16 -25.72
N GLY A 517 37.05 10.92 -24.75
CA GLY A 517 37.53 12.26 -24.38
C GLY A 517 36.90 13.39 -25.19
N THR A 518 36.06 13.08 -26.18
CA THR A 518 35.27 14.09 -26.87
C THR A 518 34.18 14.65 -25.95
N ILE A 519 33.68 15.85 -26.26
CA ILE A 519 32.69 16.53 -25.42
C ILE A 519 31.26 16.16 -25.89
N PRO A 520 30.41 15.60 -25.01
CA PRO A 520 29.01 15.31 -25.33
C PRO A 520 28.23 16.58 -25.71
N THR A 521 27.47 16.51 -26.80
CA THR A 521 26.69 17.64 -27.33
C THR A 521 25.47 17.99 -26.47
N ASP A 522 25.07 17.08 -25.59
CA ASP A 522 23.99 17.22 -24.61
C ASP A 522 24.45 17.86 -23.29
N ASN A 523 25.71 18.29 -23.17
CA ASN A 523 26.17 18.99 -21.97
C ASN A 523 25.43 20.35 -21.80
N PRO A 524 25.13 20.75 -20.54
CA PRO A 524 24.27 21.92 -20.26
C PRO A 524 24.75 23.24 -20.87
N PHE A 525 26.06 23.40 -21.04
CA PHE A 525 26.68 24.61 -21.55
C PHE A 525 27.27 24.44 -22.95
N TYR A 526 26.96 23.33 -23.64
CA TYR A 526 27.57 22.99 -24.92
C TYR A 526 27.31 24.06 -25.99
N THR A 527 26.08 24.57 -26.09
CA THR A 527 25.71 25.55 -27.13
C THR A 527 26.09 26.98 -26.79
N THR A 528 26.31 27.30 -25.51
CA THR A 528 26.60 28.67 -25.03
C THR A 528 28.08 28.93 -24.79
N GLN A 529 28.90 27.88 -24.66
CA GLN A 529 30.35 27.99 -24.44
C GLN A 529 31.16 27.49 -25.65
N ALA A 530 32.47 27.65 -25.60
CA ALA A 530 33.42 27.22 -26.63
C ALA A 530 34.58 26.42 -26.04
N GLY A 531 35.25 25.61 -26.88
CA GLY A 531 36.37 24.79 -26.45
C GLY A 531 36.01 23.84 -25.29
N GLN A 532 36.94 23.65 -24.36
CA GLN A 532 36.75 22.74 -23.21
C GLN A 532 35.68 23.21 -22.21
N ALA A 533 35.31 24.49 -22.20
CA ALA A 533 34.20 24.95 -21.37
C ALA A 533 32.85 24.28 -21.72
N ARG A 534 32.73 23.70 -22.91
CA ARG A 534 31.57 22.85 -23.28
C ARG A 534 31.49 21.55 -22.47
N ALA A 535 32.59 21.14 -21.83
CA ALA A 535 32.63 19.97 -20.97
C ALA A 535 32.02 20.23 -19.58
N ILE A 536 31.76 21.50 -19.22
CA ILE A 536 31.19 21.84 -17.91
C ILE A 536 29.83 21.16 -17.77
N TRP A 537 29.69 20.38 -16.70
CA TRP A 537 28.44 19.74 -16.31
C TRP A 537 27.81 20.44 -15.12
N ALA A 538 28.61 20.81 -14.10
CA ALA A 538 28.19 21.65 -12.98
C ALA A 538 29.34 22.58 -12.55
N ARG A 539 29.00 23.66 -11.85
CA ARG A 539 29.95 24.72 -11.46
C ARG A 539 29.80 25.18 -10.01
N GLY A 540 30.71 26.05 -9.57
CA GLY A 540 30.65 26.65 -8.24
C GLY A 540 31.14 25.73 -7.13
N LEU A 541 32.10 24.85 -7.44
CA LEU A 541 32.77 23.96 -6.47
C LEU A 541 34.16 24.50 -6.13
N ARG A 542 34.66 24.22 -4.92
CA ARG A 542 36.00 24.62 -4.48
C ARG A 542 37.05 23.56 -4.83
N ASN A 543 36.95 22.42 -4.18
CA ASN A 543 37.83 21.27 -4.37
C ASN A 543 36.98 19.99 -4.26
N PRO A 544 36.21 19.66 -5.32
CA PRO A 544 35.41 18.44 -5.35
C PRO A 544 36.37 17.25 -5.35
N PHE A 545 36.64 16.72 -4.15
CA PHE A 545 37.76 15.83 -3.89
C PHE A 545 37.39 14.39 -4.23
N THR A 546 36.19 13.96 -3.81
CA THR A 546 35.59 12.68 -4.19
C THR A 546 34.15 12.88 -4.67
N PHE A 547 33.64 11.95 -5.46
CA PHE A 547 32.21 11.84 -5.73
C PHE A 547 31.88 10.39 -6.00
N ALA A 548 30.63 9.98 -5.83
CA ALA A 548 30.21 8.63 -6.22
C ALA A 548 28.94 8.68 -7.06
N VAL A 549 28.79 7.68 -7.93
CA VAL A 549 27.59 7.42 -8.72
C VAL A 549 26.82 6.28 -8.05
N GLN A 550 25.56 6.52 -7.68
CA GLN A 550 24.71 5.50 -7.10
C GLN A 550 24.36 4.44 -8.16
N PRO A 551 24.68 3.15 -7.92
CA PRO A 551 24.31 2.09 -8.84
C PRO A 551 22.79 2.04 -9.08
N GLY A 552 22.39 1.81 -10.33
CA GLY A 552 20.98 1.70 -10.74
C GLY A 552 20.29 3.04 -10.98
N THR A 553 20.42 4.02 -10.08
CA THR A 553 19.72 5.32 -10.21
C THR A 553 20.53 6.38 -10.96
N GLY A 554 21.87 6.28 -10.94
CA GLY A 554 22.76 7.30 -11.52
C GLY A 554 22.87 8.59 -10.70
N ARG A 555 22.29 8.63 -9.49
CA ARG A 555 22.42 9.78 -8.58
C ARG A 555 23.89 10.02 -8.26
N ILE A 556 24.35 11.27 -8.36
CA ILE A 556 25.72 11.66 -8.05
C ILE A 556 25.74 12.44 -6.73
N HIS A 557 26.57 12.03 -5.78
CA HIS A 557 26.92 12.85 -4.61
C HIS A 557 28.37 13.30 -4.72
N ILE A 558 28.60 14.59 -4.55
CA ILE A 558 29.91 15.24 -4.70
C ILE A 558 30.36 15.70 -3.32
N ASN A 559 31.51 15.24 -2.86
CA ASN A 559 32.15 15.72 -1.66
C ASN A 559 33.03 16.91 -2.02
N ASP A 560 32.67 18.11 -1.58
CA ASP A 560 33.44 19.33 -1.82
C ASP A 560 34.12 19.78 -0.54
N VAL A 561 35.45 19.91 -0.58
CA VAL A 561 36.27 20.33 0.56
C VAL A 561 36.23 21.84 0.65
N GLY A 562 35.72 22.37 1.78
CA GLY A 562 35.58 23.80 1.99
C GLY A 562 36.89 24.50 2.37
N GLN A 563 36.82 25.82 2.52
CA GLN A 563 37.98 26.65 2.81
C GLN A 563 38.29 26.72 4.30
N GLY A 564 37.29 26.99 5.12
CA GLY A 564 37.53 27.25 6.54
C GLY A 564 36.33 27.06 7.46
N THR A 565 35.15 26.78 6.92
CA THR A 565 33.94 26.68 7.75
C THR A 565 33.23 25.35 7.59
N TRP A 566 33.10 24.85 6.36
CA TRP A 566 32.19 23.74 6.06
C TRP A 566 32.83 22.69 5.17
N GLU A 567 32.46 21.44 5.40
CA GLU A 567 32.59 20.35 4.44
C GLU A 567 31.21 20.05 3.86
N GLU A 568 31.14 19.66 2.58
CA GLU A 568 29.88 19.54 1.85
C GLU A 568 29.70 18.19 1.17
N ILE A 569 28.45 17.69 1.18
CA ILE A 569 27.94 16.69 0.26
C ILE A 569 26.89 17.36 -0.62
N ASN A 570 27.20 17.52 -1.89
CA ASN A 570 26.34 18.16 -2.89
C ASN A 570 25.61 17.13 -3.76
N LEU A 571 24.35 17.41 -4.14
CA LEU A 571 23.63 16.61 -5.13
C LEU A 571 24.09 17.02 -6.55
N GLY A 572 24.79 16.13 -7.24
CA GLY A 572 25.19 16.31 -8.63
C GLY A 572 23.98 16.50 -9.54
N THR A 573 23.86 17.67 -10.17
CA THR A 573 22.77 17.99 -11.11
C THR A 573 23.32 18.72 -12.35
N PRO A 574 22.89 18.37 -13.58
CA PRO A 574 23.33 19.08 -14.78
C PRO A 574 23.00 20.58 -14.71
N GLY A 575 23.99 21.42 -14.94
CA GLY A 575 23.87 22.89 -14.95
C GLY A 575 23.90 23.54 -13.56
N ALA A 576 23.98 22.76 -12.47
CA ALA A 576 23.95 23.30 -11.12
C ALA A 576 25.11 24.25 -10.82
N ASN A 577 24.84 25.17 -9.91
CA ASN A 577 25.80 26.12 -9.36
C ASN A 577 25.82 25.98 -7.84
N TYR A 578 26.92 25.48 -7.27
CA TYR A 578 27.06 25.26 -5.82
C TYR A 578 27.58 26.49 -5.06
N GLY A 579 27.80 27.61 -5.77
CA GLY A 579 27.93 28.93 -5.16
C GLY A 579 29.34 29.36 -4.74
N TRP A 580 30.33 28.46 -4.70
CA TRP A 580 31.71 28.84 -4.42
C TRP A 580 32.20 29.93 -5.41
N PRO A 581 32.88 31.00 -4.95
CA PRO A 581 33.34 31.26 -3.58
C PRO A 581 32.42 32.17 -2.75
N ALA A 582 31.26 32.55 -3.29
CA ALA A 582 30.32 33.43 -2.59
C ALA A 582 29.53 32.68 -1.50
N SER A 583 29.34 31.38 -1.68
CA SER A 583 28.69 30.46 -0.73
C SER A 583 29.68 29.38 -0.28
N GLU A 584 29.58 28.98 0.99
CA GLU A 584 30.31 27.86 1.58
C GLU A 584 29.37 27.15 2.57
N GLY A 585 29.11 25.87 2.35
CA GLY A 585 28.12 25.11 3.10
C GLY A 585 26.71 25.72 2.97
N PRO A 586 25.96 25.84 4.08
CA PRO A 586 24.67 26.51 4.10
C PRO A 586 24.78 28.04 4.10
N ASP A 587 25.98 28.62 4.16
CA ASP A 587 26.14 30.07 4.25
C ASP A 587 25.99 30.73 2.87
N ASN A 588 25.28 31.88 2.84
CA ASN A 588 25.06 32.69 1.64
C ASN A 588 24.41 31.93 0.46
N VAL A 589 23.60 30.91 0.71
CA VAL A 589 22.83 30.22 -0.33
C VAL A 589 21.67 31.10 -0.80
N GLY A 590 21.86 31.79 -1.92
CA GLY A 590 20.88 32.68 -2.55
C GLY A 590 20.18 32.09 -3.77
N GLY A 591 19.37 32.91 -4.46
CA GLY A 591 18.68 32.50 -5.69
C GLY A 591 19.66 32.03 -6.78
N GLY A 592 19.41 30.84 -7.34
CA GLY A 592 20.27 30.25 -8.37
C GLY A 592 21.52 29.54 -7.84
N VAL A 593 21.69 29.43 -6.52
CA VAL A 593 22.67 28.56 -5.87
C VAL A 593 21.96 27.31 -5.35
N THR A 594 22.56 26.15 -5.59
CA THR A 594 22.12 24.86 -5.06
C THR A 594 22.88 24.59 -3.76
N GLY A 595 22.17 24.59 -2.63
CA GLY A 595 22.78 24.24 -1.35
C GLY A 595 23.12 22.74 -1.22
N PRO A 596 24.00 22.37 -0.28
CA PRO A 596 24.40 20.99 -0.08
C PRO A 596 23.25 20.13 0.48
N LEU A 597 23.28 18.82 0.19
CA LEU A 597 22.42 17.83 0.84
C LEU A 597 22.75 17.70 2.32
N PHE A 598 24.05 17.77 2.63
CA PHE A 598 24.57 17.66 3.98
C PHE A 598 25.85 18.49 4.08
N ALA A 599 26.02 19.20 5.19
CA ALA A 599 27.24 19.92 5.49
C ALA A 599 27.58 19.79 6.98
N TYR A 600 28.86 19.80 7.31
CA TYR A 600 29.34 19.77 8.69
C TYR A 600 30.49 20.76 8.90
N LYS A 601 30.65 21.24 10.13
CA LYS A 601 31.57 22.35 10.43
C LYS A 601 33.00 21.91 10.70
N HIS A 602 33.96 22.82 10.50
CA HIS A 602 35.34 22.67 10.99
C HIS A 602 35.47 22.80 12.52
N SER A 603 34.46 23.37 13.17
CA SER A 603 34.40 23.52 14.63
C SER A 603 33.01 23.21 15.15
N ALA A 604 32.94 22.69 16.38
CA ALA A 604 31.66 22.37 17.01
C ALA A 604 30.81 23.64 17.18
N ALA A 605 29.51 23.51 16.93
CA ALA A 605 28.54 24.55 17.29
C ALA A 605 28.45 24.74 18.82
N SER A 606 27.85 25.84 19.26
CA SER A 606 27.52 26.08 20.67
C SER A 606 26.00 26.23 20.82
N PRO A 607 25.31 25.28 21.48
CA PRO A 607 25.83 24.03 22.07
C PRO A 607 26.29 23.01 21.00
N ALA A 608 27.18 22.09 21.37
CA ALA A 608 27.66 21.04 20.46
C ALA A 608 26.48 20.22 19.92
N GLY A 609 26.51 19.81 18.65
CA GLY A 609 25.43 19.05 18.03
C GLY A 609 24.28 19.87 17.45
N SER A 610 24.19 21.17 17.76
CA SER A 610 23.05 22.02 17.36
C SER A 610 23.12 22.60 15.93
N GLY A 611 24.29 22.56 15.30
CA GLY A 611 24.50 23.08 13.95
C GLY A 611 24.19 22.06 12.84
N PRO A 612 24.16 22.51 11.56
CA PRO A 612 24.17 21.61 10.42
C PRO A 612 25.34 20.61 10.52
N GLY A 613 25.04 19.34 10.26
CA GLY A 613 25.98 18.23 10.45
C GLY A 613 26.05 17.70 11.87
N GLY A 614 25.46 18.39 12.84
CA GLY A 614 25.37 17.97 14.24
C GLY A 614 26.74 17.97 14.95
N PHE A 615 27.13 16.80 15.45
CA PHE A 615 28.41 16.51 16.10
C PHE A 615 29.51 16.13 15.11
N PHE A 616 29.22 15.98 13.81
CA PHE A 616 30.30 15.84 12.84
C PHE A 616 31.12 17.13 12.80
N THR A 617 32.42 16.99 13.02
CA THR A 617 33.40 18.05 12.84
C THR A 617 34.63 17.50 12.14
N GLY A 618 35.10 18.18 11.10
CA GLY A 618 36.26 17.75 10.33
C GLY A 618 36.72 18.83 9.36
N PHE A 619 37.76 18.54 8.59
CA PHE A 619 38.51 19.56 7.85
C PHE A 619 38.74 19.21 6.38
N ALA A 620 38.34 18.00 5.96
CA ALA A 620 38.47 17.57 4.58
C ALA A 620 37.64 16.30 4.33
N ILE A 621 36.46 16.46 3.73
CA ILE A 621 35.64 15.34 3.26
C ILE A 621 36.32 14.67 2.05
N ALA A 622 36.95 13.53 2.29
CA ALA A 622 37.87 12.91 1.34
C ALA A 622 37.50 11.47 0.97
N GLY A 623 36.37 10.94 1.43
CA GLY A 623 35.89 9.62 1.02
C GLY A 623 34.40 9.64 0.73
N GLY A 624 33.96 8.93 -0.32
CA GLY A 624 32.55 8.90 -0.72
C GLY A 624 32.18 7.62 -1.47
N ALA A 625 31.17 6.89 -1.00
CA ALA A 625 30.67 5.68 -1.68
C ALA A 625 29.20 5.42 -1.41
N PHE A 626 28.43 5.07 -2.44
CA PHE A 626 27.10 4.47 -2.25
C PHE A 626 27.23 2.99 -1.92
N TYR A 627 26.56 2.55 -0.87
CA TYR A 627 26.44 1.13 -0.56
C TYR A 627 25.16 0.54 -1.17
N PRO A 628 25.23 -0.53 -1.99
CA PRO A 628 24.07 -1.05 -2.72
C PRO A 628 22.98 -1.65 -1.83
N ASP A 629 21.72 -1.62 -2.29
CA ASP A 629 20.58 -2.21 -1.59
C ASP A 629 20.60 -3.76 -1.56
N ALA A 630 21.19 -4.37 -2.59
CA ALA A 630 21.31 -5.82 -2.71
C ALA A 630 22.55 -6.41 -1.99
N ALA A 631 23.37 -5.58 -1.34
CA ALA A 631 24.63 -5.98 -0.72
C ALA A 631 24.44 -6.51 0.72
N PRO A 632 25.42 -7.24 1.30
CA PRO A 632 25.20 -8.07 2.50
C PRO A 632 25.10 -7.32 3.83
N PHE A 633 25.37 -6.01 3.93
CA PHE A 633 25.15 -5.27 5.18
C PHE A 633 23.70 -5.44 5.68
N PRO A 634 23.39 -5.26 6.97
CA PRO A 634 22.00 -5.27 7.43
C PRO A 634 21.17 -4.18 6.72
N ALA A 635 19.88 -4.41 6.51
CA ALA A 635 19.00 -3.54 5.69
C ALA A 635 19.12 -2.05 6.05
N ALA A 636 19.24 -1.72 7.34
CA ALA A 636 19.42 -0.35 7.82
C ALA A 636 20.63 0.38 7.21
N TYR A 637 21.69 -0.35 6.85
CA TYR A 637 22.97 0.18 6.37
C TYR A 637 23.08 0.18 4.84
N ARG A 638 22.03 -0.26 4.14
CA ARG A 638 22.02 -0.30 2.68
C ARG A 638 21.44 0.97 2.08
N ASN A 639 21.60 1.12 0.77
CA ASN A 639 21.09 2.26 0.00
C ASN A 639 21.48 3.63 0.60
N SER A 640 22.63 3.67 1.27
CA SER A 640 23.13 4.84 1.99
C SER A 640 24.39 5.36 1.31
N TYR A 641 24.67 6.65 1.49
CA TYR A 641 25.93 7.25 1.08
C TYR A 641 26.89 7.29 2.27
N TYR A 642 28.01 6.61 2.15
CA TYR A 642 29.08 6.63 3.14
C TYR A 642 30.09 7.71 2.79
N PHE A 643 30.57 8.44 3.78
CA PHE A 643 31.56 9.48 3.61
C PHE A 643 32.62 9.43 4.70
N ALA A 644 33.82 9.95 4.42
CA ALA A 644 34.91 9.99 5.39
C ALA A 644 35.63 11.33 5.41
N ASP A 645 36.09 11.73 6.60
CA ASP A 645 36.91 12.93 6.78
C ASP A 645 38.38 12.55 6.97
N PHE A 646 39.26 13.17 6.19
CA PHE A 646 40.69 12.91 6.17
C PHE A 646 41.36 13.19 7.52
N VAL A 647 41.01 14.32 8.15
CA VAL A 647 41.70 14.81 9.37
C VAL A 647 41.09 14.19 10.62
N SER A 648 39.76 14.16 10.70
CA SER A 648 39.03 13.62 11.85
C SER A 648 38.91 12.09 11.83
N ARG A 649 39.23 11.44 10.70
CA ARG A 649 39.30 9.98 10.54
C ARG A 649 38.02 9.24 10.96
N PHE A 650 36.86 9.87 10.78
CA PHE A 650 35.57 9.20 10.93
C PHE A 650 35.05 8.72 9.57
N VAL A 651 34.16 7.74 9.62
CA VAL A 651 33.28 7.37 8.51
C VAL A 651 31.84 7.62 8.96
N GLY A 652 31.14 8.48 8.23
CA GLY A 652 29.72 8.74 8.41
C GLY A 652 28.88 7.96 7.40
N ARG A 653 27.61 7.72 7.75
CA ARG A 653 26.58 7.19 6.86
C ARG A 653 25.49 8.23 6.71
N PHE A 654 25.39 8.84 5.54
CA PHE A 654 24.29 9.71 5.15
C PHE A 654 23.16 8.88 4.54
N ASP A 655 21.98 9.02 5.14
CA ASP A 655 20.74 8.38 4.74
C ASP A 655 19.82 9.44 4.12
N SER A 656 19.67 9.36 2.80
CA SER A 656 18.86 10.31 2.04
C SER A 656 17.36 10.16 2.28
N VAL A 657 16.89 9.02 2.79
CA VAL A 657 15.46 8.82 3.11
C VAL A 657 15.08 9.68 4.31
N ASN A 658 15.98 9.76 5.29
CA ASN A 658 15.75 10.47 6.54
C ASN A 658 16.44 11.85 6.58
N ASN A 659 17.21 12.18 5.54
CA ASN A 659 18.05 13.38 5.45
C ASN A 659 18.90 13.57 6.71
N ALA A 660 19.53 12.49 7.17
CA ALA A 660 20.28 12.44 8.41
C ALA A 660 21.59 11.66 8.22
N ALA A 661 22.60 12.02 9.00
CA ALA A 661 23.88 11.33 9.03
C ALA A 661 24.15 10.73 10.41
N TYR A 662 24.73 9.54 10.42
CA TYR A 662 25.04 8.77 11.62
C TYR A 662 26.49 8.31 11.58
N SER A 663 27.11 8.14 12.75
CA SER A 663 28.47 7.62 12.85
C SER A 663 28.48 6.14 12.49
N PHE A 664 29.37 5.77 11.56
CA PHE A 664 29.56 4.38 11.15
C PHE A 664 30.89 3.83 11.61
N ALA A 665 31.98 4.57 11.46
CA ALA A 665 33.27 4.07 11.94
C ALA A 665 34.25 5.17 12.36
N THR A 666 35.27 4.76 13.11
CA THR A 666 36.52 5.52 13.29
C THR A 666 37.69 4.75 12.69
N LEU A 667 38.68 5.46 12.20
CA LEU A 667 39.87 4.94 11.52
C LEU A 667 41.14 5.41 12.23
N THR A 668 42.25 4.69 12.04
CA THR A 668 43.57 5.16 12.48
C THR A 668 44.38 5.82 11.35
N GLY A 669 44.16 5.41 10.10
CA GLY A 669 44.76 6.00 8.90
C GLY A 669 43.93 7.15 8.32
N ASP A 670 44.57 7.98 7.49
CA ASP A 670 43.95 9.14 6.84
C ASP A 670 43.18 8.72 5.58
N PRO A 671 41.82 8.73 5.58
CA PRO A 671 41.02 8.29 4.45
C PRO A 671 41.08 9.27 3.28
N VAL A 672 41.21 8.76 2.05
CA VAL A 672 41.35 9.55 0.82
C VAL A 672 40.44 9.11 -0.32
N ASP A 673 39.77 7.96 -0.18
CA ASP A 673 38.77 7.50 -1.14
C ASP A 673 37.94 6.34 -0.54
N MET A 674 36.78 6.02 -1.11
CA MET A 674 35.94 4.89 -0.68
C MET A 674 35.26 4.20 -1.87
N LEU A 675 34.99 2.90 -1.75
CA LEU A 675 34.07 2.20 -2.66
C LEU A 675 33.39 1.00 -2.00
N ALA A 676 32.20 0.66 -2.47
CA ALA A 676 31.55 -0.61 -2.15
C ALA A 676 32.08 -1.70 -3.10
N GLY A 677 32.66 -2.74 -2.53
CA GLY A 677 33.27 -3.84 -3.24
C GLY A 677 32.28 -4.78 -3.91
N THR A 678 32.69 -5.44 -4.99
CA THR A 678 31.93 -6.53 -5.62
C THR A 678 31.74 -7.74 -4.70
N ASP A 679 32.55 -7.87 -3.65
CA ASP A 679 32.41 -8.87 -2.58
C ASP A 679 31.44 -8.43 -1.46
N GLY A 680 30.80 -7.27 -1.61
CA GLY A 680 29.86 -6.72 -0.65
C GLY A 680 30.52 -6.05 0.57
N ALA A 681 31.85 -5.91 0.60
CA ALA A 681 32.52 -5.12 1.62
C ALA A 681 32.41 -3.61 1.33
N LEU A 682 32.58 -2.78 2.35
CA LEU A 682 32.89 -1.36 2.17
C LEU A 682 34.40 -1.17 2.35
N TYR A 683 35.05 -0.56 1.36
CA TYR A 683 36.47 -0.27 1.39
C TYR A 683 36.71 1.22 1.64
N VAL A 684 37.67 1.51 2.51
CA VAL A 684 38.21 2.87 2.69
C VAL A 684 39.69 2.83 2.34
N LEU A 685 40.08 3.57 1.30
CA LEU A 685 41.48 3.81 1.00
C LEU A 685 42.02 4.85 1.97
N THR A 686 43.14 4.53 2.59
CA THR A 686 43.93 5.47 3.39
C THR A 686 45.26 5.73 2.70
N ARG A 687 45.98 6.77 3.13
CA ARG A 687 47.32 7.09 2.59
C ARG A 687 48.31 5.90 2.60
N GLY A 688 48.14 4.94 3.52
CA GLY A 688 49.06 3.80 3.72
C GLY A 688 48.51 2.40 3.36
N GLY A 689 47.20 2.27 3.07
CA GLY A 689 46.57 0.95 2.94
C GLY A 689 45.07 1.02 2.63
N ILE A 690 44.41 -0.14 2.64
CA ILE A 690 42.95 -0.24 2.45
C ILE A 690 42.35 -0.92 3.68
N THR A 691 41.40 -0.22 4.31
CA THR A 691 40.56 -0.76 5.37
C THR A 691 39.35 -1.47 4.75
N ARG A 692 39.06 -2.69 5.21
CA ARG A 692 37.91 -3.48 4.77
C ARG A 692 36.88 -3.59 5.90
N PHE A 693 35.65 -3.16 5.62
CA PHE A 693 34.49 -3.36 6.48
C PHE A 693 33.59 -4.45 5.90
N SER A 694 33.17 -5.40 6.72
CA SER A 694 32.32 -6.52 6.28
C SER A 694 31.09 -6.66 7.15
N ALA A 695 30.04 -7.22 6.54
CA ALA A 695 28.80 -7.53 7.23
C ALA A 695 29.04 -8.45 8.45
N PRO A 696 28.15 -8.40 9.45
CA PRO A 696 28.10 -9.33 10.58
C PRO A 696 28.13 -10.81 10.24
#